data_AF-A0A6P4Z6Q2-F1
#
_entry.id   AF-A0A6P4Z6Q2-F1
#
_cell.length_a   1.000
_cell.length_b   1.000
_cell.length_c   1.000
_cell.angle_alpha   90.00
_cell.angle_beta   90.00
_cell.angle_gamma   90.00
#
_symmetry.space_group_name_H-M   'P 1'
#
loop_
_entity.id
_entity.type
_entity.pdbx_description
1 polymer ?
#
loop_
_entity_poly.entity_id
_entity_poly.type
_entity_poly.pdbx_seq_one_letter_code
_entity_poly.pdbx_strand_id
1 'polypeptide(L)'
;MTIGGGGWTLVSSVHEDDIYGKCTAGDRWSSTRGSTTNYPEGDGNWANHNTFGSVPLATNDDLKNPGYFSIEASDVMLWHVPNDTPLSQYKSAAFLRYYTTNGFLQQYGGNMYSLFKDHFPIVYNGGTTADNGPAIPITWDRGSNGLRTSLLAPNTVPQVTPGFVQFRVFNTERAPLAVCPGVRYNGGESDALCIGGAAYWPQAAPRQCGDFSAKAWDGYGTHTGWSSSRLELESAVLFFYRDCLSEGLAEQMSEENSKVRIRKMAHEHRSERLSLSAGLAVCSLAVTVAVLLVSFLHSGGLVRQDDVASLRERLASVEKELSHWKEKSQDELVYWREKSQSLLERVTVVETKIQDGLWSEHSSVLDTEADSPMPPEGPKSSDSGSSGVNSDAVRVRSKRQAVGANTVRLPISGCMQGPPGPPGPVGRDGRDGVQGPPGPASCGCYGEGVPRRIADLEDGLDAVENKTSQIETRLASFNNTAVGSATNPAVSCKHIKDHVDGAEDGLYHLRSPGGVVYETYCDMTIGGGGWTLVSSVHEDDIYGKCTAGDRWSSTRGSTTNYPEGDGNWANHNTFGSVPLATNDDLKNPGYFSIDASDVMLWHVPNDTPLSQYKSAAYLRYYTTNGFLQQYGGNMYSLFKDHFPIVYNGGTTADNGPAIPITWDRGSNGLRTSLIAPNSVPEVTPGFVQFRVFNNERAPLAVCPGVRHNGGNSEHVCIGGAAYWPEQAPRQCGDFSSKDWDGYGTHTDRSSSRLELESAVLFFYR
;
A
#
# COMPACT_ATOMS: atom_id res chain seq x y z
N MET A 1 -7.72 6.31 7.06
CA MET A 1 -8.93 5.88 7.82
C MET A 1 -9.63 7.09 8.43
N THR A 2 -10.94 7.05 8.64
CA THR A 2 -11.69 8.16 9.27
C THR A 2 -11.89 7.93 10.78
N ILE A 3 -11.37 8.87 11.58
CA ILE A 3 -11.54 8.99 13.04
C ILE A 3 -11.52 10.50 13.36
N GLY A 4 -12.39 10.98 14.25
CA GLY A 4 -12.48 12.41 14.58
C GLY A 4 -12.92 13.34 13.44
N GLY A 5 -13.39 12.77 12.31
CA GLY A 5 -13.80 13.50 11.10
C GLY A 5 -12.72 13.62 10.01
N GLY A 6 -11.43 13.52 10.38
CA GLY A 6 -10.30 13.63 9.44
C GLY A 6 -9.82 12.30 8.85
N GLY A 7 -9.01 12.39 7.79
CA GLY A 7 -8.35 11.25 7.13
C GLY A 7 -6.96 10.99 7.70
N TRP A 8 -6.75 9.79 8.26
CA TRP A 8 -5.50 9.35 8.88
C TRP A 8 -4.70 8.35 8.01
N THR A 9 -3.41 8.60 7.83
CA THR A 9 -2.47 7.81 7.00
C THR A 9 -1.31 7.30 7.86
N LEU A 10 -1.01 5.99 7.82
CA LEU A 10 0.13 5.37 8.52
C LEU A 10 1.44 5.79 7.87
N VAL A 11 2.37 6.36 8.63
CA VAL A 11 3.65 6.87 8.13
C VAL A 11 4.86 6.15 8.72
N SER A 12 4.77 5.70 9.97
CA SER A 12 5.82 4.92 10.62
C SER A 12 5.30 3.99 11.72
N SER A 13 6.14 3.07 12.18
CA SER A 13 6.02 2.36 13.45
C SER A 13 7.39 2.23 14.11
N VAL A 14 7.40 2.16 15.44
CA VAL A 14 8.56 1.83 16.27
C VAL A 14 8.31 0.47 16.93
N HIS A 15 9.25 -0.47 16.80
CA HIS A 15 9.12 -1.86 17.26
C HIS A 15 10.48 -2.43 17.72
N GLU A 16 10.56 -2.92 18.97
CA GLU A 16 11.75 -3.65 19.44
C GLU A 16 11.71 -5.13 19.00
N ASP A 17 12.72 -5.60 18.26
CA ASP A 17 12.84 -7.02 17.87
C ASP A 17 13.60 -7.86 18.91
N ASP A 18 14.68 -7.33 19.49
CA ASP A 18 15.37 -7.91 20.66
C ASP A 18 15.58 -6.86 21.77
N ILE A 19 14.75 -6.95 22.80
CA ILE A 19 14.79 -6.14 24.04
C ILE A 19 16.11 -6.24 24.84
N TYR A 20 17.00 -7.16 24.47
CA TYR A 20 18.36 -7.28 25.00
C TYR A 20 19.46 -7.02 23.95
N GLY A 21 19.11 -7.01 22.66
CA GLY A 21 19.99 -6.76 21.52
C GLY A 21 20.19 -5.26 21.26
N LYS A 22 20.85 -4.57 22.19
CA LYS A 22 20.91 -3.10 22.26
C LYS A 22 21.85 -2.44 21.24
N CYS A 23 21.33 -1.44 20.53
CA CYS A 23 21.90 -0.79 19.34
C CYS A 23 22.12 -1.73 18.13
N THR A 24 21.20 -2.64 17.85
CA THR A 24 21.33 -3.62 16.73
C THR A 24 20.47 -3.25 15.52
N ALA A 25 20.48 -4.07 14.46
CA ALA A 25 19.84 -3.76 13.18
C ALA A 25 18.30 -3.59 13.20
N GLY A 26 17.66 -3.94 14.31
CA GLY A 26 16.25 -3.64 14.60
C GLY A 26 16.01 -2.30 15.30
N ASP A 27 17.02 -1.68 15.93
CA ASP A 27 16.93 -0.41 16.66
C ASP A 27 16.97 0.82 15.71
N ARG A 28 16.09 0.88 14.70
CA ARG A 28 16.25 1.87 13.62
C ARG A 28 15.83 3.27 14.04
N TRP A 29 15.02 3.44 15.09
CA TRP A 29 14.70 4.74 15.67
C TRP A 29 15.68 5.19 16.75
N SER A 30 16.82 4.54 16.90
CA SER A 30 17.92 4.99 17.74
C SER A 30 19.28 4.79 17.08
N SER A 31 19.85 3.60 17.12
CA SER A 31 21.00 3.28 16.27
C SER A 31 21.24 1.82 16.03
N THR A 32 21.53 1.50 14.78
CA THR A 32 21.91 0.16 14.34
C THR A 32 23.43 -0.07 14.34
N ARG A 33 24.22 0.94 14.76
CA ARG A 33 25.69 1.01 14.65
C ARG A 33 26.41 1.05 16.00
N GLY A 34 25.77 0.58 17.08
CA GLY A 34 26.35 0.58 18.43
C GLY A 34 26.27 1.92 19.16
N SER A 35 26.54 1.92 20.47
CA SER A 35 26.51 3.15 21.28
C SER A 35 27.85 3.88 21.21
N THR A 36 27.92 4.98 20.45
CA THR A 36 29.19 5.66 20.15
C THR A 36 29.08 7.18 20.10
N THR A 37 30.07 7.88 20.65
CA THR A 37 30.18 9.34 20.59
C THR A 37 30.45 9.88 19.19
N ASN A 38 30.80 9.02 18.23
CA ASN A 38 31.13 9.43 16.86
C ASN A 38 29.87 9.70 16.02
N TYR A 39 28.74 9.13 16.41
CA TYR A 39 27.42 9.32 15.81
C TYR A 39 26.41 9.64 16.93
N PRO A 40 26.49 10.84 17.55
CA PRO A 40 25.67 11.20 18.71
C PRO A 40 24.16 11.28 18.44
N GLU A 41 23.74 11.31 17.17
CA GLU A 41 22.37 11.19 16.68
C GLU A 41 21.97 9.75 16.29
N GLY A 42 22.92 8.81 16.33
CA GLY A 42 22.77 7.47 15.79
C GLY A 42 22.52 7.45 14.30
N ASP A 43 21.50 6.72 13.88
CA ASP A 43 21.15 6.60 12.47
C ASP A 43 20.43 7.87 11.94
N GLY A 44 20.02 8.77 12.86
CA GLY A 44 19.33 10.02 12.51
C GLY A 44 17.95 9.81 11.89
N ASN A 45 17.37 8.61 11.98
CA ASN A 45 16.17 8.21 11.23
C ASN A 45 14.91 9.04 11.55
N TRP A 46 14.86 9.73 12.69
CA TRP A 46 13.82 10.74 12.99
C TRP A 46 13.87 11.98 12.09
N ALA A 47 15.05 12.33 11.54
CA ALA A 47 15.36 13.60 10.86
C ALA A 47 16.02 13.43 9.47
N ASN A 48 16.14 12.20 8.95
CA ASN A 48 16.66 11.89 7.61
C ASN A 48 15.55 11.40 6.65
N HIS A 49 15.89 11.12 5.38
CA HIS A 49 14.96 10.62 4.36
C HIS A 49 14.94 9.08 4.18
N ASN A 50 15.65 8.32 5.03
CA ASN A 50 15.73 6.86 4.92
C ASN A 50 14.35 6.24 5.10
N THR A 51 14.08 5.11 4.46
CA THR A 51 12.79 4.39 4.51
C THR A 51 13.01 2.90 4.65
N PHE A 52 12.28 2.26 5.55
CA PHE A 52 12.48 0.86 5.94
C PHE A 52 11.16 0.18 6.36
N GLY A 53 11.20 -1.16 6.43
CA GLY A 53 10.04 -2.00 6.74
C GLY A 53 8.92 -1.96 5.70
N SER A 54 7.76 -2.50 6.07
CA SER A 54 6.55 -2.47 5.21
C SER A 54 5.26 -2.43 6.04
N VAL A 55 4.21 -1.83 5.48
CA VAL A 55 2.90 -1.69 6.17
C VAL A 55 2.31 -3.02 6.68
N PRO A 56 2.45 -4.17 5.99
CA PRO A 56 2.01 -5.46 6.53
C PRO A 56 2.81 -6.01 7.71
N LEU A 57 4.02 -5.50 7.95
CA LEU A 57 4.96 -5.96 8.98
C LEU A 57 5.23 -4.92 10.07
N ALA A 58 4.48 -3.81 10.11
CA ALA A 58 4.68 -2.68 11.02
C ALA A 58 4.51 -2.99 12.53
N THR A 59 4.20 -4.25 12.88
CA THR A 59 4.11 -4.81 14.23
C THR A 59 5.20 -5.84 14.54
N ASN A 60 6.12 -6.06 13.61
CA ASN A 60 7.10 -7.14 13.60
C ASN A 60 8.51 -6.65 13.16
N ASP A 61 8.55 -5.48 12.53
CA ASP A 61 9.73 -4.74 12.10
C ASP A 61 9.37 -3.25 12.10
N ASP A 62 10.38 -2.39 12.21
CA ASP A 62 10.22 -0.94 12.11
C ASP A 62 9.73 -0.52 10.72
N LEU A 63 8.69 0.32 10.66
CA LEU A 63 8.23 0.96 9.43
C LEU A 63 8.63 2.43 9.41
N LYS A 64 9.21 2.89 8.30
CA LYS A 64 9.23 4.31 7.91
C LYS A 64 9.01 4.42 6.41
N ASN A 65 7.87 4.97 6.00
CA ASN A 65 7.56 5.18 4.57
C ASN A 65 7.72 6.67 4.18
N PRO A 66 7.79 7.02 2.88
CA PRO A 66 8.01 8.40 2.43
C PRO A 66 7.03 9.43 2.99
N GLY A 67 5.80 9.01 3.32
CA GLY A 67 4.79 9.87 3.92
C GLY A 67 5.21 10.48 5.27
N TYR A 68 6.18 9.89 5.97
CA TYR A 68 6.76 10.44 7.20
C TYR A 68 7.36 11.85 7.00
N PHE A 69 7.93 12.11 5.82
CA PHE A 69 8.56 13.39 5.45
C PHE A 69 7.88 14.11 4.28
N SER A 70 7.06 13.43 3.47
CA SER A 70 6.43 14.02 2.27
C SER A 70 4.98 14.50 2.45
N ILE A 71 4.34 14.23 3.59
CA ILE A 71 2.97 14.68 3.88
C ILE A 71 3.03 15.96 4.71
N GLU A 72 2.17 16.92 4.37
CA GLU A 72 1.83 18.07 5.23
C GLU A 72 0.63 17.70 6.12
N ALA A 73 0.88 17.62 7.43
CA ALA A 73 -0.07 17.14 8.42
C ALA A 73 -0.36 18.18 9.50
N SER A 74 -1.55 18.09 10.10
CA SER A 74 -1.96 18.96 11.22
C SER A 74 -1.75 18.27 12.58
N ASP A 75 -2.09 16.99 12.68
CA ASP A 75 -2.03 16.22 13.93
C ASP A 75 -1.41 14.83 13.74
N VAL A 76 -0.98 14.22 14.87
CA VAL A 76 -0.58 12.81 14.94
C VAL A 76 -1.63 11.96 15.64
N MET A 77 -1.67 10.68 15.28
CA MET A 77 -2.39 9.62 15.99
C MET A 77 -1.43 8.45 16.25
N LEU A 78 -1.43 7.93 17.46
CA LEU A 78 -0.61 6.80 17.87
C LEU A 78 -1.52 5.61 18.23
N TRP A 79 -1.20 4.44 17.69
CA TRP A 79 -1.81 3.16 18.07
C TRP A 79 -0.75 2.26 18.70
N HIS A 80 -1.08 1.61 19.81
CA HIS A 80 -0.24 0.57 20.42
C HIS A 80 -0.85 -0.77 20.03
N VAL A 81 -0.13 -1.54 19.22
CA VAL A 81 -0.63 -2.76 18.55
C VAL A 81 0.26 -3.93 18.91
N PRO A 82 -0.28 -5.05 19.45
CA PRO A 82 0.54 -6.21 19.79
C PRO A 82 1.31 -6.76 18.59
N ASN A 83 2.50 -7.29 18.85
CA ASN A 83 3.34 -7.92 17.83
C ASN A 83 2.62 -9.14 17.21
N ASP A 84 3.03 -9.54 16.00
CA ASP A 84 2.39 -10.59 15.19
C ASP A 84 0.90 -10.36 14.81
N THR A 85 0.36 -9.17 15.08
CA THR A 85 -0.99 -8.81 14.58
C THR A 85 -0.96 -8.73 13.05
N PRO A 86 -1.89 -9.38 12.31
CA PRO A 86 -1.97 -9.19 10.87
C PRO A 86 -2.58 -7.82 10.53
N LEU A 87 -2.15 -7.20 9.41
CA LEU A 87 -2.60 -5.87 8.95
C LEU A 87 -4.13 -5.64 8.97
N SER A 88 -4.92 -6.67 8.64
CA SER A 88 -6.39 -6.61 8.67
C SER A 88 -6.98 -6.42 10.06
N GLN A 89 -6.20 -6.68 11.12
CA GLN A 89 -6.61 -6.62 12.52
C GLN A 89 -5.95 -5.48 13.31
N TYR A 90 -5.01 -4.71 12.75
CA TYR A 90 -4.33 -3.60 13.45
C TYR A 90 -5.30 -2.72 14.25
N LYS A 91 -6.42 -2.28 13.63
CA LYS A 91 -7.40 -1.42 14.31
C LYS A 91 -8.12 -2.12 15.46
N SER A 92 -8.45 -3.41 15.35
CA SER A 92 -9.18 -4.19 16.36
C SER A 92 -8.28 -4.71 17.49
N ALA A 93 -7.01 -5.02 17.20
CA ALA A 93 -6.02 -5.44 18.18
C ALA A 93 -5.50 -4.27 19.03
N ALA A 94 -5.31 -3.09 18.42
CA ALA A 94 -4.75 -1.92 19.09
C ALA A 94 -5.47 -1.57 20.41
N PHE A 95 -4.80 -1.72 21.56
CA PHE A 95 -5.41 -1.55 22.88
C PHE A 95 -5.40 -0.09 23.35
N LEU A 96 -4.40 0.70 22.91
CA LEU A 96 -4.43 2.15 22.96
C LEU A 96 -4.54 2.71 21.53
N ARG A 97 -5.44 3.68 21.33
CA ARG A 97 -5.53 4.51 20.12
C ARG A 97 -5.88 5.94 20.55
N TYR A 98 -5.04 6.92 20.22
CA TYR A 98 -5.25 8.31 20.64
C TYR A 98 -4.60 9.28 19.66
N TYR A 99 -5.08 10.53 19.65
CA TYR A 99 -4.71 11.52 18.64
C TYR A 99 -4.70 12.95 19.17
N THR A 100 -3.85 13.79 18.60
CA THR A 100 -3.86 15.24 18.85
C THR A 100 -4.97 15.90 18.02
N THR A 101 -5.41 17.10 18.40
CA THR A 101 -6.55 17.80 17.76
C THR A 101 -6.30 19.30 17.58
N ASN A 102 -5.06 19.76 17.71
CA ASN A 102 -4.71 21.18 17.83
C ASN A 102 -3.84 21.71 16.68
N GLY A 103 -3.62 20.91 15.64
CA GLY A 103 -2.89 21.35 14.44
C GLY A 103 -1.40 21.61 14.69
N PHE A 104 -0.82 21.04 15.75
CA PHE A 104 0.51 21.44 16.22
C PHE A 104 1.63 21.22 15.19
N LEU A 105 1.52 20.22 14.30
CA LEU A 105 2.55 19.96 13.29
C LEU A 105 2.72 21.12 12.31
N GLN A 106 1.66 21.88 12.01
CA GLN A 106 1.74 23.09 11.17
C GLN A 106 2.68 24.16 11.74
N GLN A 107 2.92 24.16 13.06
CA GLN A 107 3.82 25.09 13.74
C GLN A 107 5.29 24.63 13.67
N TYR A 108 5.54 23.38 13.25
CA TYR A 108 6.85 22.72 13.25
C TYR A 108 7.19 22.09 11.89
N GLY A 109 6.82 22.77 10.80
CA GLY A 109 7.17 22.35 9.43
C GLY A 109 6.35 21.18 8.86
N GLY A 110 5.16 20.92 9.41
CA GLY A 110 4.12 20.07 8.81
C GLY A 110 4.23 18.57 9.09
N ASN A 111 5.35 18.06 9.62
CA ASN A 111 5.50 16.63 9.93
C ASN A 111 6.60 16.38 10.98
N MET A 112 6.72 15.13 11.45
CA MET A 112 7.71 14.75 12.46
C MET A 112 9.15 14.87 11.95
N TYR A 113 9.40 14.68 10.64
CA TYR A 113 10.72 14.94 10.04
C TYR A 113 11.16 16.38 10.28
N SER A 114 10.35 17.37 9.88
CA SER A 114 10.64 18.78 10.11
C SER A 114 10.70 19.13 11.61
N LEU A 115 9.80 18.56 12.41
CA LEU A 115 9.77 18.76 13.87
C LEU A 115 11.07 18.33 14.54
N PHE A 116 11.60 17.14 14.22
CA PHE A 116 12.85 16.66 14.80
C PHE A 116 14.08 17.28 14.15
N LYS A 117 14.07 17.55 12.84
CA LYS A 117 15.22 18.11 12.14
C LYS A 117 15.46 19.59 12.44
N ASP A 118 14.41 20.41 12.30
CA ASP A 118 14.54 21.87 12.23
C ASP A 118 14.17 22.55 13.57
N HIS A 119 13.49 21.86 14.48
CA HIS A 119 13.04 22.41 15.77
C HIS A 119 13.56 21.65 17.00
N PHE A 120 13.50 20.32 17.02
CA PHE A 120 13.85 19.49 18.18
C PHE A 120 14.83 18.34 17.86
N PRO A 121 16.07 18.62 17.43
CA PRO A 121 17.09 17.60 17.17
C PRO A 121 17.24 16.54 18.28
N ILE A 122 17.32 15.29 17.84
CA ILE A 122 17.62 14.09 18.63
C ILE A 122 19.13 13.83 18.51
N VAL A 123 19.92 14.53 19.32
CA VAL A 123 21.38 14.42 19.36
C VAL A 123 21.83 14.41 20.81
N TYR A 124 22.66 13.44 21.20
CA TYR A 124 23.24 13.36 22.54
C TYR A 124 23.95 14.68 22.91
N ASN A 125 23.74 15.15 24.15
CA ASN A 125 24.28 16.41 24.67
C ASN A 125 23.86 17.68 23.88
N GLY A 126 22.84 17.57 23.01
CA GLY A 126 22.21 18.71 22.32
C GLY A 126 21.27 19.56 23.19
N GLY A 127 21.15 19.27 24.49
CA GLY A 127 20.28 19.97 25.43
C GLY A 127 20.28 19.31 26.82
N THR A 128 19.29 19.70 27.64
CA THR A 128 19.07 19.23 29.02
C THR A 128 17.59 19.00 29.28
N THR A 129 17.22 18.55 30.49
CA THR A 129 15.81 18.41 30.93
C THR A 129 15.00 19.72 30.90
N ALA A 130 15.65 20.89 30.79
CA ALA A 130 14.99 22.18 30.57
C ALA A 130 14.62 22.43 29.09
N ASP A 131 15.27 21.73 28.15
CA ASP A 131 15.18 21.91 26.69
C ASP A 131 14.26 20.87 26.03
N ASN A 132 13.36 20.27 26.83
CA ASN A 132 12.38 19.28 26.39
C ASN A 132 11.38 19.89 25.39
N GLY A 133 11.03 19.13 24.35
CA GLY A 133 10.06 19.51 23.34
C GLY A 133 8.60 19.43 23.82
N PRO A 134 7.65 19.75 22.92
CA PRO A 134 6.28 20.07 23.28
C PRO A 134 5.50 18.84 23.75
N ALA A 135 4.74 19.00 24.84
CA ALA A 135 3.75 18.03 25.30
C ALA A 135 2.36 18.42 24.80
N ILE A 136 1.85 17.68 23.81
CA ILE A 136 0.57 17.96 23.14
C ILE A 136 -0.56 17.15 23.80
N PRO A 137 -1.70 17.76 24.19
CA PRO A 137 -2.85 17.03 24.70
C PRO A 137 -3.41 16.02 23.69
N ILE A 138 -3.87 14.86 24.16
CA ILE A 138 -4.46 13.81 23.32
C ILE A 138 -5.93 13.55 23.63
N THR A 139 -6.68 13.19 22.59
CA THR A 139 -8.02 12.60 22.68
C THR A 139 -7.91 11.09 22.55
N TRP A 140 -8.53 10.35 23.48
CA TRP A 140 -8.60 8.87 23.43
C TRP A 140 -9.71 8.42 22.46
N ASP A 141 -9.35 7.62 21.45
CA ASP A 141 -10.29 6.86 20.61
C ASP A 141 -10.46 5.42 21.14
N ARG A 142 -9.43 4.87 21.80
CA ARG A 142 -9.49 3.66 22.63
C ARG A 142 -8.43 3.70 23.72
N GLY A 143 -8.79 3.28 24.94
CA GLY A 143 -7.91 3.30 26.11
C GLY A 143 -8.27 4.43 27.08
N SER A 144 -7.39 4.71 28.03
CA SER A 144 -7.56 5.78 29.03
C SER A 144 -6.23 6.14 29.70
N ASN A 145 -6.20 7.29 30.39
CA ASN A 145 -5.06 7.68 31.23
C ASN A 145 -4.67 6.57 32.24
N GLY A 146 -5.66 5.94 32.87
CA GLY A 146 -5.43 4.87 33.85
C GLY A 146 -4.84 3.61 33.22
N LEU A 147 -5.35 3.20 32.05
CA LEU A 147 -4.79 2.07 31.30
C LEU A 147 -3.36 2.37 30.83
N ARG A 148 -3.07 3.60 30.42
CA ARG A 148 -1.69 4.00 30.08
C ARG A 148 -0.76 3.86 31.28
N THR A 149 -1.13 4.41 32.44
CA THR A 149 -0.29 4.32 33.64
C THR A 149 -0.13 2.91 34.19
N SER A 150 -1.05 1.97 33.91
CA SER A 150 -0.92 0.56 34.31
C SER A 150 -0.08 -0.30 33.36
N LEU A 151 0.50 0.28 32.31
CA LEU A 151 1.40 -0.39 31.37
C LEU A 151 2.87 0.04 31.52
N LEU A 152 3.06 1.25 32.05
CA LEU A 152 4.37 1.86 32.32
C LEU A 152 5.07 1.20 33.52
N ALA A 153 6.39 1.33 33.57
CA ALA A 153 7.18 0.90 34.71
C ALA A 153 6.74 1.58 36.02
N PRO A 154 6.48 0.83 37.12
CA PRO A 154 5.95 1.39 38.36
C PRO A 154 6.69 2.62 38.91
N ASN A 155 8.02 2.65 38.81
CA ASN A 155 8.83 3.78 39.27
C ASN A 155 8.64 5.06 38.44
N THR A 156 8.20 4.95 37.18
CA THR A 156 7.96 6.10 36.29
C THR A 156 6.59 6.74 36.48
N VAL A 157 5.60 6.02 37.04
CA VAL A 157 4.22 6.52 37.19
C VAL A 157 4.12 7.83 38.01
N PRO A 158 4.89 8.06 39.09
CA PRO A 158 4.92 9.34 39.79
C PRO A 158 5.57 10.50 39.01
N GLN A 159 6.30 10.20 37.94
CA GLN A 159 7.15 11.14 37.19
C GLN A 159 6.46 11.72 35.95
N VAL A 160 5.18 11.39 35.74
CA VAL A 160 4.46 11.66 34.49
C VAL A 160 3.05 12.20 34.71
N THR A 161 2.55 12.92 33.71
CA THR A 161 1.14 13.37 33.62
C THR A 161 0.49 12.68 32.42
N PRO A 162 -0.42 11.71 32.59
CA PRO A 162 -1.06 11.02 31.46
C PRO A 162 -2.07 11.91 30.74
N GLY A 163 -2.33 11.60 29.46
CA GLY A 163 -3.24 12.38 28.61
C GLY A 163 -2.55 13.39 27.68
N PHE A 164 -1.27 13.14 27.37
CA PHE A 164 -0.49 13.90 26.38
C PHE A 164 0.24 12.94 25.43
N VAL A 165 0.90 13.49 24.41
CA VAL A 165 2.08 12.89 23.76
C VAL A 165 3.17 13.96 23.76
N GLN A 166 4.38 13.61 24.21
CA GLN A 166 5.48 14.56 24.27
C GLN A 166 6.60 14.17 23.31
N PHE A 167 7.15 15.16 22.61
CA PHE A 167 8.25 15.00 21.67
C PHE A 167 9.55 15.50 22.28
N ARG A 168 10.66 14.81 22.01
CA ARG A 168 12.05 15.13 22.40
C ARG A 168 12.23 15.43 23.88
N VAL A 169 12.44 14.39 24.69
CA VAL A 169 12.69 14.49 26.14
C VAL A 169 14.09 14.01 26.48
N PHE A 170 14.86 14.83 27.20
CA PHE A 170 16.16 14.45 27.75
C PHE A 170 16.03 13.78 29.13
N ASN A 171 16.86 12.77 29.38
CA ASN A 171 17.16 12.26 30.73
C ASN A 171 18.19 13.14 31.45
N THR A 172 18.66 12.72 32.64
CA THR A 172 19.65 13.50 33.42
C THR A 172 21.03 13.52 32.76
N GLU A 173 21.36 12.47 32.02
CA GLU A 173 22.59 12.23 31.26
C GLU A 173 22.68 13.03 29.95
N ARG A 174 21.63 13.76 29.56
CA ARG A 174 21.49 14.50 28.30
C ARG A 174 21.40 13.64 27.03
N ALA A 175 20.94 12.39 27.16
CA ALA A 175 20.47 11.60 26.04
C ALA A 175 18.99 11.94 25.75
N PRO A 176 18.63 12.39 24.52
CA PRO A 176 17.24 12.61 24.14
C PRO A 176 16.57 11.31 23.68
N LEU A 177 15.35 11.07 24.17
CA LEU A 177 14.38 10.17 23.55
C LEU A 177 13.34 10.95 22.74
N ALA A 178 12.87 10.36 21.64
CA ALA A 178 12.11 11.05 20.59
C ALA A 178 10.63 11.23 20.93
N VAL A 179 9.94 10.20 21.42
CA VAL A 179 8.49 10.27 21.70
C VAL A 179 8.15 9.61 23.03
N CYS A 180 7.42 10.31 23.89
CA CYS A 180 6.87 9.78 25.14
C CYS A 180 5.37 9.45 24.93
N PRO A 181 4.98 8.17 24.74
CA PRO A 181 3.62 7.84 24.31
C PRO A 181 2.62 7.96 25.46
N GLY A 182 1.51 8.68 25.24
CA GLY A 182 0.36 8.73 26.16
C GLY A 182 0.55 9.57 27.43
N VAL A 183 1.72 10.17 27.64
CA VAL A 183 2.03 11.02 28.80
C VAL A 183 2.85 12.27 28.42
N ARG A 184 2.89 13.21 29.37
CA ARG A 184 3.91 14.25 29.52
C ARG A 184 4.89 13.81 30.62
N TYR A 185 6.17 14.06 30.43
CA TYR A 185 7.21 13.85 31.43
C TYR A 185 7.33 15.06 32.36
N ASN A 186 7.51 14.81 33.66
CA ASN A 186 7.63 15.85 34.70
C ASN A 186 9.03 15.90 35.35
N GLY A 187 9.93 14.95 35.05
CA GLY A 187 11.29 14.86 35.59
C GLY A 187 11.59 13.54 36.34
N GLY A 188 12.78 12.99 36.11
CA GLY A 188 13.24 11.71 36.66
C GLY A 188 14.00 10.91 35.60
N GLU A 189 13.56 9.69 35.32
CA GLU A 189 14.13 8.81 34.29
C GLU A 189 13.16 8.69 33.10
N SER A 190 13.56 9.19 31.93
CA SER A 190 12.75 9.16 30.71
C SER A 190 13.03 7.96 29.81
N ASP A 191 14.11 7.22 30.05
CA ASP A 191 14.58 6.06 29.27
C ASP A 191 13.72 4.80 29.47
N ALA A 192 13.14 4.63 30.66
CA ALA A 192 12.12 3.61 30.94
C ALA A 192 10.71 4.02 30.45
N LEU A 193 10.55 5.22 29.89
CA LEU A 193 9.25 5.84 29.59
C LEU A 193 8.98 6.01 28.09
N CYS A 194 9.91 6.65 27.39
CA CYS A 194 9.76 7.11 26.01
C CYS A 194 10.33 6.07 25.01
N ILE A 195 10.25 6.33 23.71
CA ILE A 195 10.70 5.44 22.62
C ILE A 195 11.47 6.20 21.54
N GLY A 196 12.44 5.52 20.92
CA GLY A 196 13.44 6.05 19.98
C GLY A 196 14.34 7.13 20.60
N GLY A 197 15.54 7.36 20.07
CA GLY A 197 16.46 8.32 20.69
C GLY A 197 17.82 8.47 20.01
N ALA A 198 18.80 8.94 20.77
CA ALA A 198 20.20 9.02 20.35
C ALA A 198 20.94 7.68 20.54
N ALA A 199 22.02 7.44 19.77
CA ALA A 199 22.88 6.26 19.96
C ALA A 199 23.67 6.25 21.27
N TYR A 200 24.15 7.41 21.72
CA TYR A 200 25.17 7.46 22.78
C TYR A 200 24.56 7.59 24.18
N TRP A 201 24.90 6.63 25.04
CA TRP A 201 24.46 6.56 26.43
C TRP A 201 25.68 6.47 27.36
N PRO A 202 25.96 7.47 28.22
CA PRO A 202 27.13 7.45 29.08
C PRO A 202 27.00 6.53 30.31
N GLN A 203 25.78 6.04 30.59
CA GLN A 203 25.51 5.12 31.69
C GLN A 203 25.22 3.70 31.13
N ALA A 204 25.79 2.67 31.76
CA ALA A 204 25.48 1.25 31.52
C ALA A 204 25.51 0.74 30.05
N ALA A 205 26.20 1.43 29.13
CA ALA A 205 26.21 1.13 27.70
C ALA A 205 26.53 -0.35 27.40
N PRO A 206 25.81 -1.00 26.47
CA PRO A 206 24.76 -0.44 25.61
C PRO A 206 23.34 -0.44 26.21
N ARG A 207 23.11 -0.83 27.48
CA ARG A 207 21.77 -1.19 28.04
C ARG A 207 20.60 -0.23 27.77
N GLN A 208 20.85 1.08 27.63
CA GLN A 208 19.82 2.10 27.44
C GLN A 208 19.61 2.50 25.97
N CYS A 209 20.52 2.09 25.07
CA CYS A 209 20.45 2.35 23.64
C CYS A 209 19.52 1.35 22.97
N GLY A 210 18.55 1.83 22.21
CA GLY A 210 17.59 0.99 21.52
C GLY A 210 16.21 1.64 21.54
N ASP A 211 15.29 1.10 20.76
CA ASP A 211 14.05 1.81 20.44
C ASP A 211 13.04 1.81 21.59
N PHE A 212 13.07 0.77 22.42
CA PHE A 212 12.43 0.66 23.73
C PHE A 212 13.44 0.84 24.88
N SER A 213 14.64 1.36 24.55
CA SER A 213 15.66 1.91 25.47
C SER A 213 15.81 1.10 26.76
N ALA A 214 15.40 1.62 27.92
CA ALA A 214 15.56 0.98 29.23
C ALA A 214 14.29 0.29 29.77
N LYS A 215 13.23 0.12 28.96
CA LYS A 215 11.89 -0.35 29.41
C LYS A 215 11.85 -1.76 30.03
N ALA A 216 12.96 -2.51 30.03
CA ALA A 216 13.10 -3.85 30.62
C ALA A 216 14.24 -3.96 31.66
N TRP A 217 14.64 -2.84 32.28
CA TRP A 217 15.80 -2.75 33.18
C TRP A 217 15.82 -3.78 34.34
N ASP A 218 14.68 -3.98 35.00
CA ASP A 218 14.47 -4.96 36.08
C ASP A 218 13.87 -6.28 35.54
N GLY A 219 14.25 -6.66 34.31
CA GLY A 219 13.83 -7.87 33.61
C GLY A 219 12.68 -7.65 32.61
N TYR A 220 12.61 -8.49 31.58
CA TYR A 220 11.61 -8.39 30.53
C TYR A 220 10.19 -8.66 31.05
N GLY A 221 9.29 -7.70 30.84
CA GLY A 221 7.85 -7.83 31.12
C GLY A 221 7.48 -8.04 32.59
N THR A 222 8.45 -7.91 33.52
CA THR A 222 8.27 -8.17 34.96
C THR A 222 7.31 -7.19 35.63
N HIS A 223 7.12 -6.01 35.06
CA HIS A 223 6.29 -4.93 35.59
C HIS A 223 6.66 -4.55 37.04
N THR A 224 7.95 -4.61 37.36
CA THR A 224 8.54 -4.27 38.66
C THR A 224 9.60 -3.19 38.48
N GLY A 225 9.65 -2.23 39.41
CA GLY A 225 10.68 -1.18 39.40
C GLY A 225 10.64 -0.32 38.14
N TRP A 226 11.70 -0.38 37.35
CA TRP A 226 11.88 0.33 36.08
C TRP A 226 11.48 -0.49 34.83
N SER A 227 11.06 -1.76 35.00
CA SER A 227 10.50 -2.54 33.90
C SER A 227 9.03 -2.25 33.66
N SER A 228 8.69 -2.00 32.39
CA SER A 228 7.32 -1.85 31.91
C SER A 228 6.58 -3.21 31.85
N SER A 229 5.28 -3.15 31.60
CA SER A 229 4.45 -4.36 31.45
C SER A 229 4.84 -5.17 30.21
N ARG A 230 4.63 -6.48 30.24
CA ARG A 230 4.90 -7.35 29.07
C ARG A 230 4.12 -6.89 27.82
N LEU A 231 2.87 -6.45 27.98
CA LEU A 231 2.05 -5.94 26.87
C LEU A 231 2.61 -4.65 26.25
N GLU A 232 3.25 -3.77 27.03
CA GLU A 232 3.97 -2.61 26.49
C GLU A 232 5.13 -3.06 25.59
N LEU A 233 5.89 -4.07 26.01
CA LEU A 233 7.10 -4.55 25.32
C LEU A 233 6.80 -5.45 24.12
N GLU A 234 5.68 -6.18 24.12
CA GLU A 234 5.20 -7.01 23.01
C GLU A 234 4.25 -6.23 22.07
N SER A 235 4.48 -4.92 21.90
CA SER A 235 3.64 -4.07 21.05
C SER A 235 4.41 -2.98 20.32
N ALA A 236 4.23 -2.89 19.00
CA ALA A 236 4.69 -1.75 18.21
C ALA A 236 3.82 -0.50 18.42
N VAL A 237 4.44 0.68 18.30
CA VAL A 237 3.74 1.97 18.32
C VAL A 237 3.67 2.52 16.90
N LEU A 238 2.48 2.45 16.29
CA LEU A 238 2.19 2.91 14.93
C LEU A 238 1.79 4.39 14.93
N PHE A 239 2.40 5.18 14.05
CA PHE A 239 2.21 6.61 13.90
C PHE A 239 1.45 6.95 12.61
N PHE A 240 0.35 7.70 12.76
CA PHE A 240 -0.48 8.16 11.65
C PHE A 240 -0.53 9.70 11.62
N TYR A 241 -0.54 10.27 10.42
CA TYR A 241 -0.76 11.70 10.19
C TYR A 241 -2.19 11.99 9.74
N ARG A 242 -2.71 13.15 10.16
CA ARG A 242 -3.93 13.79 9.64
C ARG A 242 -3.54 14.80 8.56
N ASP A 243 -3.93 14.53 7.32
CA ASP A 243 -3.62 15.35 6.14
C ASP A 243 -4.31 16.72 6.18
N CYS A 244 -3.54 17.80 6.05
CA CYS A 244 -4.04 19.19 6.00
C CYS A 244 -5.04 19.42 4.85
N LEU A 245 -4.89 18.76 3.71
CA LEU A 245 -5.79 18.88 2.56
C LEU A 245 -7.21 18.39 2.88
N SER A 246 -7.35 17.52 3.89
CA SER A 246 -8.67 17.08 4.36
C SER A 246 -9.44 18.17 5.10
N GLU A 247 -8.78 19.22 5.61
CA GLU A 247 -9.43 20.29 6.39
C GLU A 247 -10.09 21.36 5.52
N GLY A 248 -9.44 21.79 4.43
CA GLY A 248 -10.07 22.70 3.46
C GLY A 248 -11.32 22.08 2.83
N LEU A 249 -11.29 20.76 2.58
CA LEU A 249 -12.46 19.99 2.18
C LEU A 249 -13.46 19.81 3.33
N ALA A 250 -13.03 19.50 4.55
CA ALA A 250 -13.93 19.31 5.70
C ALA A 250 -14.63 20.60 6.13
N GLU A 251 -14.02 21.78 5.96
CA GLU A 251 -14.63 23.07 6.30
C GLU A 251 -15.64 23.51 5.22
N GLN A 252 -15.31 23.34 3.93
CA GLN A 252 -16.29 23.45 2.84
C GLN A 252 -17.44 22.45 3.02
N MET A 253 -17.13 21.19 3.34
CA MET A 253 -18.12 20.15 3.67
C MET A 253 -18.84 20.42 4.99
N SER A 254 -18.34 21.25 5.91
CA SER A 254 -19.02 21.62 7.17
C SER A 254 -20.04 22.72 6.93
N GLU A 255 -19.67 23.73 6.14
CA GLU A 255 -20.61 24.75 5.67
C GLU A 255 -21.66 24.13 4.72
N GLU A 256 -21.25 23.23 3.82
CA GLU A 256 -22.20 22.43 3.04
C GLU A 256 -23.03 21.52 3.91
N ASN A 257 -22.50 20.76 4.87
CA ASN A 257 -23.32 19.91 5.75
C ASN A 257 -24.28 20.73 6.60
N SER A 258 -23.93 21.96 6.99
CA SER A 258 -24.85 22.88 7.66
C SER A 258 -25.98 23.33 6.73
N LYS A 259 -25.65 23.67 5.46
CA LYS A 259 -26.63 24.02 4.41
C LYS A 259 -27.47 22.79 4.00
N VAL A 260 -26.90 21.58 4.01
CA VAL A 260 -27.54 20.29 3.69
C VAL A 260 -28.40 19.80 4.85
N ARG A 261 -28.07 20.03 6.12
CA ARG A 261 -28.94 19.66 7.24
C ARG A 261 -30.27 20.44 7.21
N ILE A 262 -30.26 21.63 6.59
CA ILE A 262 -31.47 22.41 6.26
C ILE A 262 -32.08 21.96 4.92
N ARG A 263 -31.27 21.63 3.91
CA ARG A 263 -31.75 21.23 2.57
C ARG A 263 -32.13 19.76 2.40
N LYS A 264 -31.82 18.81 3.29
CA LYS A 264 -32.04 17.36 3.07
C LYS A 264 -33.52 16.91 3.04
N MET A 265 -34.47 17.85 3.15
CA MET A 265 -35.86 17.64 2.75
C MET A 265 -36.07 17.72 1.22
N ALA A 266 -35.06 18.19 0.47
CA ALA A 266 -35.13 18.57 -0.95
C ALA A 266 -33.73 18.50 -1.65
N HIS A 267 -33.43 17.61 -2.59
CA HIS A 267 -33.95 17.53 -3.97
C HIS A 267 -32.79 17.82 -5.02
N GLU A 268 -32.89 17.82 -6.37
CA GLU A 268 -33.18 16.71 -7.31
C GLU A 268 -32.81 16.84 -8.85
N HIS A 269 -31.55 16.53 -9.25
CA HIS A 269 -31.06 16.03 -10.58
C HIS A 269 -31.27 16.85 -11.88
N ARG A 270 -30.11 17.17 -12.51
CA ARG A 270 -29.73 17.04 -13.96
C ARG A 270 -29.17 18.30 -14.68
N SER A 271 -29.08 19.46 -14.05
CA SER A 271 -28.73 20.72 -14.75
C SER A 271 -27.24 20.89 -15.01
N GLU A 272 -26.82 20.40 -16.19
CA GLU A 272 -25.92 21.06 -17.16
C GLU A 272 -24.50 21.46 -16.66
N ARG A 273 -23.42 21.44 -17.44
CA ARG A 273 -23.10 22.41 -18.52
C ARG A 273 -23.43 23.90 -18.23
N LEU A 274 -23.71 24.28 -16.98
CA LEU A 274 -24.31 25.60 -16.66
C LEU A 274 -23.36 26.68 -16.12
N SER A 275 -22.20 26.34 -15.56
CA SER A 275 -21.34 27.32 -14.89
C SER A 275 -20.65 28.32 -15.84
N LEU A 276 -20.49 27.98 -17.12
CA LEU A 276 -19.64 28.75 -18.04
C LEU A 276 -20.32 30.01 -18.62
N SER A 277 -21.61 29.96 -18.96
CA SER A 277 -22.32 31.08 -19.59
C SER A 277 -22.63 32.19 -18.60
N ALA A 278 -23.13 31.84 -17.40
CA ALA A 278 -23.44 32.80 -16.35
C ALA A 278 -22.19 33.55 -15.83
N GLY A 279 -21.05 32.84 -15.66
CA GLY A 279 -19.80 33.46 -15.21
C GLY A 279 -19.29 34.55 -16.16
N LEU A 280 -19.31 34.29 -17.48
CA LEU A 280 -18.88 35.25 -18.50
C LEU A 280 -19.76 36.51 -18.53
N ALA A 281 -21.08 36.36 -18.34
CA ALA A 281 -22.00 37.49 -18.27
C ALA A 281 -21.74 38.40 -17.05
N VAL A 282 -21.52 37.81 -15.86
CA VAL A 282 -21.22 38.57 -14.63
C VAL A 282 -19.88 39.29 -14.70
N CYS A 283 -18.83 38.63 -15.22
CA CYS A 283 -17.52 39.27 -15.42
C CYS A 283 -17.60 40.47 -16.39
N SER A 284 -18.36 40.34 -17.49
CA SER A 284 -18.58 41.43 -18.46
C SER A 284 -19.29 42.64 -17.82
N LEU A 285 -20.27 42.40 -16.94
CA LEU A 285 -20.96 43.45 -16.21
C LEU A 285 -20.03 44.19 -15.24
N ALA A 286 -19.21 43.46 -14.47
CA ALA A 286 -18.27 44.04 -13.51
C ALA A 286 -17.23 44.96 -14.19
N VAL A 287 -16.66 44.54 -15.32
CA VAL A 287 -15.74 45.37 -16.12
C VAL A 287 -16.43 46.64 -16.62
N THR A 288 -17.68 46.54 -17.10
CA THR A 288 -18.46 47.69 -17.59
C THR A 288 -18.70 48.72 -16.48
N VAL A 289 -19.06 48.27 -15.27
CA VAL A 289 -19.27 49.15 -14.10
C VAL A 289 -17.96 49.81 -13.64
N ALA A 290 -16.84 49.07 -13.65
CA ALA A 290 -15.53 49.63 -13.30
C ALA A 290 -15.09 50.73 -14.29
N VAL A 291 -15.26 50.52 -15.60
CA VAL A 291 -14.94 51.54 -16.63
C VAL A 291 -15.80 52.80 -16.46
N LEU A 292 -17.09 52.65 -16.17
CA LEU A 292 -17.99 53.77 -15.91
C LEU A 292 -17.57 54.57 -14.67
N LEU A 293 -17.20 53.90 -13.57
CA LEU A 293 -16.72 54.55 -12.34
C LEU A 293 -15.39 55.31 -12.55
N VAL A 294 -14.43 54.72 -13.27
CA VAL A 294 -13.15 55.38 -13.59
C VAL A 294 -13.34 56.58 -14.50
N SER A 295 -14.29 56.52 -15.44
CA SER A 295 -14.67 57.66 -16.30
C SER A 295 -15.31 58.79 -15.47
N PHE A 296 -16.20 58.43 -14.54
CA PHE A 296 -16.89 59.36 -13.64
C PHE A 296 -15.94 60.23 -12.80
N LEU A 297 -14.77 59.67 -12.44
CA LEU A 297 -13.74 60.35 -11.65
C LEU A 297 -12.84 61.28 -12.47
N HIS A 298 -12.82 61.16 -13.80
CA HIS A 298 -11.95 61.96 -14.69
C HIS A 298 -12.69 63.08 -15.43
N SER A 299 -13.97 62.88 -15.81
CA SER A 299 -14.78 63.91 -16.47
C SER A 299 -15.81 64.49 -15.50
N GLY A 300 -15.52 65.69 -14.96
CA GLY A 300 -16.30 66.31 -13.91
C GLY A 300 -17.76 66.62 -14.27
N GLY A 301 -18.67 65.71 -13.94
CA GLY A 301 -20.06 66.00 -13.63
C GLY A 301 -20.99 66.41 -14.78
N LEU A 302 -21.11 65.60 -15.83
CA LEU A 302 -22.26 65.67 -16.76
C LEU A 302 -22.54 64.31 -17.43
N VAL A 303 -23.43 63.51 -16.84
CA VAL A 303 -23.94 62.25 -17.43
C VAL A 303 -25.15 62.56 -18.30
N ARG A 304 -25.27 61.91 -19.48
CA ARG A 304 -26.47 62.07 -20.32
C ARG A 304 -27.58 61.15 -19.82
N GLN A 305 -28.82 61.63 -19.95
CA GLN A 305 -29.99 60.95 -19.42
C GLN A 305 -30.27 59.60 -20.13
N ASP A 306 -29.73 59.43 -21.34
CA ASP A 306 -29.85 58.26 -22.19
C ASP A 306 -29.09 57.03 -21.63
N ASP A 307 -27.90 57.24 -21.05
CA ASP A 307 -27.04 56.17 -20.52
C ASP A 307 -27.72 55.43 -19.35
N VAL A 308 -28.45 56.17 -18.52
CA VAL A 308 -29.20 55.64 -17.36
C VAL A 308 -30.44 54.85 -17.81
N ALA A 309 -31.03 55.18 -18.96
CA ALA A 309 -32.15 54.42 -19.52
C ALA A 309 -31.69 53.04 -20.01
N SER A 310 -30.59 52.99 -20.78
CA SER A 310 -30.03 51.74 -21.30
C SER A 310 -29.65 50.76 -20.18
N LEU A 311 -29.08 51.25 -19.07
CA LEU A 311 -28.75 50.41 -17.92
C LEU A 311 -29.98 49.81 -17.23
N ARG A 312 -31.10 50.54 -17.15
CA ARG A 312 -32.35 50.04 -16.56
C ARG A 312 -32.99 48.93 -17.40
N GLU A 313 -33.00 49.09 -18.71
CA GLU A 313 -33.57 48.10 -19.63
C GLU A 313 -32.77 46.79 -19.63
N ARG A 314 -31.44 46.89 -19.58
CA ARG A 314 -30.55 45.74 -19.41
C ARG A 314 -30.71 45.05 -18.05
N LEU A 315 -30.91 45.81 -16.97
CA LEU A 315 -31.16 45.24 -15.63
C LEU A 315 -32.47 44.42 -15.59
N ALA A 316 -33.56 44.98 -16.13
CA ALA A 316 -34.85 44.28 -16.20
C ALA A 316 -34.80 42.99 -17.05
N SER A 317 -33.96 42.95 -18.09
CA SER A 317 -33.70 41.72 -18.86
C SER A 317 -33.00 40.65 -18.01
N VAL A 318 -32.00 41.04 -17.21
CA VAL A 318 -31.28 40.12 -16.30
C VAL A 318 -32.18 39.64 -15.16
N GLU A 319 -33.04 40.49 -14.60
CA GLU A 319 -34.03 40.07 -13.59
C GLU A 319 -35.01 39.02 -14.13
N LYS A 320 -35.39 39.13 -15.41
CA LYS A 320 -36.27 38.16 -16.09
C LYS A 320 -35.58 36.83 -16.43
N GLU A 321 -34.29 36.86 -16.78
CA GLU A 321 -33.53 35.61 -16.91
C GLU A 321 -33.26 34.97 -15.53
N LEU A 322 -33.01 35.78 -14.50
CA LEU A 322 -32.81 35.29 -13.13
C LEU A 322 -34.07 34.65 -12.54
N SER A 323 -35.27 35.17 -12.85
CA SER A 323 -36.52 34.51 -12.45
C SER A 323 -36.78 33.20 -13.21
N HIS A 324 -36.47 33.15 -14.51
CA HIS A 324 -36.54 31.91 -15.28
C HIS A 324 -35.55 30.85 -14.77
N TRP A 325 -34.34 31.26 -14.37
CA TRP A 325 -33.35 30.40 -13.71
C TRP A 325 -33.80 29.89 -12.35
N LYS A 326 -34.49 30.73 -11.58
CA LYS A 326 -35.06 30.37 -10.28
C LYS A 326 -36.13 29.28 -10.41
N GLU A 327 -36.92 29.33 -11.48
CA GLU A 327 -37.97 28.36 -11.79
C GLU A 327 -37.37 27.04 -12.33
N LYS A 328 -36.45 27.08 -13.30
CA LYS A 328 -35.73 25.87 -13.78
C LYS A 328 -34.95 25.17 -12.65
N SER A 329 -34.41 25.94 -11.69
CA SER A 329 -33.77 25.40 -10.48
C SER A 329 -34.74 24.74 -9.48
N GLN A 330 -36.06 24.77 -9.69
CA GLN A 330 -37.04 24.04 -8.88
C GLN A 330 -37.50 22.73 -9.50
N ASP A 331 -37.51 22.59 -10.84
CA ASP A 331 -37.72 21.28 -11.51
C ASP A 331 -36.48 20.38 -11.42
N GLU A 332 -35.29 21.01 -11.37
CA GLU A 332 -34.03 20.47 -10.85
C GLU A 332 -34.06 20.15 -9.34
N LEU A 333 -35.20 20.41 -8.72
CA LEU A 333 -35.58 19.93 -7.42
C LEU A 333 -36.82 18.98 -7.49
N VAL A 334 -37.04 18.24 -8.60
CA VAL A 334 -38.03 17.11 -8.71
C VAL A 334 -37.57 15.82 -9.49
N TYR A 335 -36.29 15.61 -9.88
CA TYR A 335 -35.76 14.38 -10.53
C TYR A 335 -34.62 13.46 -9.88
N TRP A 336 -33.99 13.68 -8.69
CA TRP A 336 -33.03 12.76 -7.97
C TRP A 336 -33.68 11.98 -6.84
N ARG A 337 -34.55 12.60 -6.03
CA ARG A 337 -35.04 12.15 -4.72
C ARG A 337 -36.26 11.27 -4.88
N GLU A 338 -37.16 11.53 -5.84
CA GLU A 338 -38.13 10.50 -6.23
C GLU A 338 -37.40 9.32 -6.92
N LYS A 339 -36.30 9.59 -7.63
CA LYS A 339 -35.38 8.57 -8.19
C LYS A 339 -34.50 7.87 -7.13
N SER A 340 -34.25 8.53 -5.99
CA SER A 340 -33.54 7.97 -4.84
C SER A 340 -34.52 7.28 -3.91
N GLN A 341 -35.80 7.64 -3.92
CA GLN A 341 -36.91 6.88 -3.38
C GLN A 341 -37.08 5.61 -4.20
N SER A 342 -37.01 5.65 -5.54
CA SER A 342 -36.98 4.42 -6.35
C SER A 342 -35.76 3.52 -6.06
N LEU A 343 -34.60 4.10 -5.70
CA LEU A 343 -33.46 3.33 -5.21
C LEU A 343 -33.63 2.85 -3.76
N LEU A 344 -34.18 3.69 -2.86
CA LEU A 344 -34.51 3.31 -1.49
C LEU A 344 -35.55 2.19 -1.49
N GLU A 345 -36.70 2.35 -2.14
CA GLU A 345 -37.76 1.34 -2.32
C GLU A 345 -37.21 0.00 -2.82
N ARG A 346 -36.20 0.00 -3.70
CA ARG A 346 -35.58 -1.23 -4.18
C ARG A 346 -34.57 -1.84 -3.20
N VAL A 347 -34.03 -1.04 -2.28
CA VAL A 347 -33.25 -1.51 -1.13
C VAL A 347 -34.20 -1.97 -0.01
N THR A 348 -35.20 -1.19 0.40
CA THR A 348 -36.20 -1.59 1.39
C THR A 348 -37.06 -2.75 0.91
N VAL A 349 -37.34 -2.97 -0.37
CA VAL A 349 -37.98 -4.21 -0.87
C VAL A 349 -37.06 -5.44 -0.81
N VAL A 350 -35.74 -5.25 -0.66
CA VAL A 350 -34.79 -6.33 -0.35
C VAL A 350 -34.66 -6.51 1.16
N GLU A 351 -34.58 -5.42 1.93
CA GLU A 351 -34.50 -5.45 3.40
C GLU A 351 -35.79 -5.97 4.04
N THR A 352 -36.98 -5.58 3.56
CA THR A 352 -38.25 -6.18 4.00
C THR A 352 -38.38 -7.63 3.57
N LYS A 353 -37.83 -8.05 2.43
CA LYS A 353 -37.72 -9.49 2.10
C LYS A 353 -36.72 -10.26 2.97
N ILE A 354 -35.95 -9.57 3.80
CA ILE A 354 -35.06 -10.13 4.82
C ILE A 354 -35.65 -9.96 6.24
N GLN A 355 -36.62 -9.05 6.43
CA GLN A 355 -37.25 -8.74 7.73
C GLN A 355 -38.68 -9.29 7.90
N ASP A 356 -39.48 -9.45 6.83
CA ASP A 356 -40.91 -9.77 6.87
C ASP A 356 -41.23 -11.29 6.72
N GLY A 357 -40.43 -12.17 7.31
CA GLY A 357 -40.89 -13.48 7.81
C GLY A 357 -41.58 -14.47 6.84
N LEU A 358 -41.34 -14.40 5.53
CA LEU A 358 -41.74 -15.39 4.52
C LEU A 358 -40.47 -15.87 3.81
N TRP A 359 -39.59 -16.62 4.48
CA TRP A 359 -39.87 -17.91 5.16
C TRP A 359 -40.55 -17.81 6.53
N SER A 360 -41.64 -18.58 6.68
CA SER A 360 -42.64 -18.51 7.77
C SER A 360 -42.06 -18.52 9.18
N GLU A 361 -42.57 -17.60 10.01
CA GLU A 361 -42.52 -17.70 11.46
C GLU A 361 -43.27 -18.94 11.98
N HIS A 362 -42.83 -19.46 13.14
CA HIS A 362 -43.69 -19.44 14.35
C HIS A 362 -42.88 -19.72 15.64
N SER A 363 -42.94 -18.78 16.59
CA SER A 363 -42.59 -18.99 18.00
C SER A 363 -43.78 -19.63 18.74
N SER A 364 -43.71 -20.20 19.96
CA SER A 364 -42.69 -20.30 21.03
C SER A 364 -42.89 -21.66 21.77
N VAL A 365 -42.17 -22.06 22.82
CA VAL A 365 -42.32 -21.69 24.26
C VAL A 365 -41.28 -22.49 25.08
N LEU A 366 -40.84 -21.97 26.24
CA LEU A 366 -40.04 -22.68 27.26
C LEU A 366 -40.91 -23.60 28.11
N ASP A 367 -40.43 -24.80 28.48
CA ASP A 367 -40.43 -25.23 29.89
C ASP A 367 -39.58 -26.49 30.13
N THR A 368 -39.44 -26.88 31.40
CA THR A 368 -38.44 -27.80 31.96
C THR A 368 -38.91 -29.22 32.27
N GLU A 369 -37.95 -30.07 32.64
CA GLU A 369 -38.06 -31.31 33.44
C GLU A 369 -38.32 -32.67 32.75
N ALA A 370 -38.21 -33.70 33.59
CA ALA A 370 -37.99 -35.13 33.34
C ALA A 370 -39.16 -35.81 32.56
N ASP A 371 -39.04 -37.04 32.04
CA ASP A 371 -38.55 -38.25 32.72
C ASP A 371 -38.10 -39.38 31.75
N SER A 372 -37.57 -40.47 32.30
CA SER A 372 -37.21 -41.72 31.58
C SER A 372 -38.42 -42.66 31.45
N PRO A 373 -38.46 -43.59 30.47
CA PRO A 373 -37.88 -44.92 30.75
C PRO A 373 -37.24 -45.69 29.58
N MET A 374 -36.37 -46.63 29.97
CA MET A 374 -35.80 -47.77 29.24
C MET A 374 -36.83 -48.93 29.12
N PRO A 375 -36.50 -50.16 28.61
CA PRO A 375 -35.42 -50.69 27.74
C PRO A 375 -36.06 -51.49 26.55
N PRO A 376 -35.49 -52.54 25.90
CA PRO A 376 -34.14 -53.18 25.91
C PRO A 376 -33.55 -53.33 24.47
N GLU A 377 -32.60 -54.20 24.09
CA GLU A 377 -31.73 -55.25 24.69
C GLU A 377 -30.46 -55.40 23.80
N GLY A 378 -29.42 -56.12 24.25
CA GLY A 378 -28.41 -56.74 23.38
C GLY A 378 -27.01 -56.10 23.44
N PRO A 379 -25.91 -56.82 23.79
CA PRO A 379 -24.64 -56.15 24.15
C PRO A 379 -23.36 -56.48 23.31
N LYS A 380 -22.49 -55.45 23.21
CA LYS A 380 -20.99 -55.48 23.22
C LYS A 380 -20.15 -56.10 22.07
N SER A 381 -19.40 -55.25 21.38
CA SER A 381 -17.92 -55.29 21.06
C SER A 381 -17.64 -54.12 20.10
N SER A 382 -16.75 -53.15 20.36
CA SER A 382 -15.29 -53.15 20.58
C SER A 382 -14.46 -53.29 19.29
N ASP A 383 -13.34 -52.54 19.26
CA ASP A 383 -12.28 -52.54 18.23
C ASP A 383 -12.61 -51.93 16.85
N SER A 384 -11.62 -51.66 15.99
CA SER A 384 -10.49 -50.70 16.07
C SER A 384 -9.69 -50.76 14.74
N GLY A 385 -9.06 -49.66 14.32
CA GLY A 385 -8.30 -49.58 13.04
C GLY A 385 -9.17 -49.72 11.77
N SER A 386 -8.62 -49.76 10.55
CA SER A 386 -7.35 -49.20 10.06
C SER A 386 -7.37 -49.07 8.51
N SER A 387 -6.62 -48.10 8.00
CA SER A 387 -6.23 -47.80 6.60
C SER A 387 -6.44 -48.82 5.44
N GLY A 388 -6.89 -48.30 4.28
CA GLY A 388 -6.34 -48.66 2.95
C GLY A 388 -7.03 -49.76 2.11
N VAL A 389 -6.66 -50.07 0.85
CA VAL A 389 -5.85 -49.40 -0.23
C VAL A 389 -6.29 -50.03 -1.60
N ASN A 390 -6.26 -49.29 -2.72
CA ASN A 390 -6.26 -49.78 -4.14
C ASN A 390 -7.53 -50.49 -4.71
N SER A 391 -7.75 -50.65 -6.04
CA SER A 391 -7.11 -50.10 -7.28
C SER A 391 -7.90 -50.38 -8.59
N ASP A 392 -7.73 -49.49 -9.58
CA ASP A 392 -7.53 -49.73 -11.03
C ASP A 392 -8.61 -50.21 -12.04
N ALA A 393 -8.27 -49.97 -13.33
CA ALA A 393 -8.86 -50.39 -14.63
C ALA A 393 -10.21 -49.77 -15.03
N VAL A 394 -10.39 -48.86 -16.01
CA VAL A 394 -9.73 -48.50 -17.31
C VAL A 394 -10.12 -49.39 -18.52
N ARG A 395 -10.97 -48.85 -19.44
CA ARG A 395 -11.00 -48.96 -20.94
C ARG A 395 -12.43 -48.75 -21.53
N VAL A 396 -12.69 -48.34 -22.79
CA VAL A 396 -11.99 -47.43 -23.75
C VAL A 396 -12.87 -47.16 -25.02
N ARG A 397 -12.79 -45.95 -25.63
CA ARG A 397 -13.20 -45.60 -27.04
C ARG A 397 -14.72 -45.68 -27.42
N SER A 398 -15.25 -45.05 -28.49
CA SER A 398 -14.74 -44.01 -29.44
C SER A 398 -15.86 -43.30 -30.26
N LYS A 399 -15.58 -42.06 -30.70
CA LYS A 399 -15.95 -41.39 -31.97
C LYS A 399 -17.42 -41.44 -32.50
N ARG A 400 -17.97 -40.25 -32.81
CA ARG A 400 -18.29 -39.80 -34.19
C ARG A 400 -18.52 -38.27 -34.25
N GLN A 401 -18.75 -37.72 -35.45
CA GLN A 401 -18.56 -36.31 -35.80
C GLN A 401 -19.56 -35.85 -36.89
N ALA A 402 -19.84 -34.54 -36.92
CA ALA A 402 -20.36 -33.73 -38.04
C ALA A 402 -21.87 -33.76 -38.44
N VAL A 403 -22.48 -32.55 -38.30
CA VAL A 403 -23.26 -31.78 -39.30
C VAL A 403 -24.61 -32.30 -39.83
N GLY A 404 -25.63 -31.45 -39.68
CA GLY A 404 -26.91 -31.45 -40.42
C GLY A 404 -27.77 -30.25 -39.97
N ALA A 405 -28.42 -29.52 -40.88
CA ALA A 405 -29.10 -28.25 -40.57
C ALA A 405 -30.54 -28.19 -41.11
N ASN A 406 -31.43 -27.42 -40.43
CA ASN A 406 -32.30 -26.37 -41.03
C ASN A 406 -33.60 -26.07 -40.23
N THR A 407 -33.95 -24.77 -40.11
CA THR A 407 -35.34 -24.19 -40.20
C THR A 407 -36.41 -24.50 -39.11
N VAL A 408 -37.46 -23.70 -38.81
CA VAL A 408 -37.82 -22.26 -39.01
C VAL A 408 -39.06 -21.87 -38.13
N ARG A 409 -39.07 -20.63 -37.59
CA ARG A 409 -40.23 -19.78 -37.15
C ARG A 409 -41.25 -20.23 -36.07
N LEU A 410 -42.03 -19.23 -35.65
CA LEU A 410 -42.99 -19.11 -34.55
C LEU A 410 -44.45 -19.50 -34.95
N PRO A 411 -45.28 -19.94 -33.98
CA PRO A 411 -46.72 -19.62 -33.89
C PRO A 411 -46.94 -18.52 -32.82
N ILE A 412 -47.78 -17.47 -32.97
CA ILE A 412 -49.17 -17.31 -33.46
C ILE A 412 -50.22 -17.60 -32.37
N SER A 413 -51.13 -16.63 -32.19
CA SER A 413 -52.26 -16.62 -31.26
C SER A 413 -53.54 -17.20 -31.90
N GLY A 414 -54.44 -17.75 -31.09
CA GLY A 414 -55.78 -18.17 -31.54
C GLY A 414 -56.61 -18.84 -30.44
N CYS A 415 -57.74 -18.23 -30.07
CA CYS A 415 -58.72 -18.83 -29.17
C CYS A 415 -59.64 -19.82 -29.93
N MET A 416 -60.17 -20.82 -29.23
CA MET A 416 -61.25 -21.69 -29.71
C MET A 416 -62.49 -21.54 -28.82
N GLN A 417 -63.67 -21.57 -29.45
CA GLN A 417 -64.97 -21.30 -28.82
C GLN A 417 -65.78 -22.61 -28.65
N GLY A 418 -66.63 -22.68 -27.62
CA GLY A 418 -67.46 -23.87 -27.35
C GLY A 418 -68.58 -24.11 -28.38
N PRO A 419 -69.08 -25.36 -28.49
CA PRO A 419 -70.06 -25.73 -29.52
C PRO A 419 -71.49 -25.21 -29.25
N PRO A 420 -72.37 -25.14 -30.28
CA PRO A 420 -73.66 -24.43 -30.19
C PRO A 420 -74.82 -25.26 -29.64
N GLY A 421 -75.84 -24.59 -29.10
CA GLY A 421 -77.15 -25.18 -28.76
C GLY A 421 -78.15 -25.17 -29.94
N PRO A 422 -79.21 -25.99 -29.90
CA PRO A 422 -80.16 -26.17 -31.01
C PRO A 422 -81.23 -25.06 -31.13
N PRO A 423 -81.91 -24.91 -32.30
CA PRO A 423 -82.79 -23.77 -32.58
C PRO A 423 -84.23 -23.89 -32.03
N GLY A 424 -84.86 -22.74 -31.76
CA GLY A 424 -86.30 -22.59 -31.47
C GLY A 424 -87.14 -22.12 -32.68
N PRO A 425 -88.48 -22.18 -32.59
CA PRO A 425 -89.41 -21.94 -33.72
C PRO A 425 -89.76 -20.46 -33.98
N VAL A 426 -90.54 -20.20 -35.05
CA VAL A 426 -90.73 -18.86 -35.66
C VAL A 426 -92.21 -18.42 -35.72
N GLY A 427 -92.49 -17.14 -35.38
CA GLY A 427 -93.78 -16.44 -35.58
C GLY A 427 -94.63 -16.30 -34.30
N ARG A 428 -95.50 -15.28 -34.13
CA ARG A 428 -95.97 -14.20 -35.05
C ARG A 428 -96.29 -12.90 -34.28
N ASP A 429 -96.64 -11.87 -35.05
CA ASP A 429 -96.96 -10.46 -34.75
C ASP A 429 -97.94 -10.14 -33.59
N GLY A 430 -97.75 -8.96 -32.96
CA GLY A 430 -98.61 -8.33 -31.96
C GLY A 430 -97.78 -7.45 -31.01
N ARG A 431 -97.64 -6.13 -31.22
CA ARG A 431 -98.56 -5.00 -30.90
C ARG A 431 -98.59 -4.58 -29.41
N ASP A 432 -98.58 -3.26 -29.23
CA ASP A 432 -98.88 -2.47 -28.02
C ASP A 432 -97.85 -2.52 -26.85
N GLY A 433 -97.34 -1.35 -26.41
CA GLY A 433 -96.26 -1.31 -25.39
C GLY A 433 -95.71 0.04 -24.86
N VAL A 434 -96.11 1.20 -25.41
CA VAL A 434 -95.78 2.58 -24.92
C VAL A 434 -94.30 3.03 -25.04
N GLN A 435 -94.10 4.31 -25.41
CA GLN A 435 -92.82 4.94 -25.69
C GLN A 435 -92.35 5.87 -24.55
N GLY A 436 -91.08 5.77 -24.15
CA GLY A 436 -90.39 6.76 -23.30
C GLY A 436 -89.70 7.87 -24.12
N PRO A 437 -89.42 9.06 -23.54
CA PRO A 437 -88.86 10.20 -24.27
C PRO A 437 -87.39 9.99 -24.69
N PRO A 438 -86.93 10.52 -25.85
CA PRO A 438 -85.54 10.38 -26.29
C PRO A 438 -84.56 11.25 -25.49
N GLY A 439 -83.38 10.70 -25.18
CA GLY A 439 -82.18 11.48 -24.89
C GLY A 439 -81.52 12.02 -26.17
N PRO A 440 -80.71 13.10 -26.09
CA PRO A 440 -80.17 13.80 -27.26
C PRO A 440 -79.00 13.05 -27.94
N ALA A 441 -78.73 13.40 -29.20
CA ALA A 441 -77.63 12.84 -30.00
C ALA A 441 -76.56 13.89 -30.33
N SER A 442 -75.31 13.62 -29.95
CA SER A 442 -74.07 14.30 -30.33
C SER A 442 -72.88 13.44 -29.87
N CYS A 443 -71.70 13.39 -30.49
CA CYS A 443 -71.28 13.74 -31.86
C CYS A 443 -70.21 12.70 -32.29
N GLY A 444 -69.98 12.52 -33.59
CA GLY A 444 -68.90 11.66 -34.08
C GLY A 444 -67.59 12.42 -34.33
N CYS A 445 -66.45 11.71 -34.33
CA CYS A 445 -65.20 12.15 -34.95
C CYS A 445 -64.32 10.95 -35.34
N TYR A 446 -63.44 11.14 -36.33
CA TYR A 446 -62.51 10.14 -36.85
C TYR A 446 -61.10 10.31 -36.25
N GLY A 447 -60.39 9.19 -36.09
CA GLY A 447 -58.99 9.08 -36.55
C GLY A 447 -57.88 9.83 -35.80
N GLU A 448 -57.51 9.37 -34.61
CA GLU A 448 -56.13 9.44 -34.12
C GLU A 448 -55.68 8.06 -33.60
N GLY A 449 -54.41 7.70 -33.78
CA GLY A 449 -53.84 6.47 -33.18
C GLY A 449 -52.67 5.80 -33.91
N VAL A 450 -52.43 6.10 -35.19
CA VAL A 450 -51.29 5.53 -35.94
C VAL A 450 -50.01 6.36 -35.81
N PRO A 451 -50.01 7.70 -35.97
CA PRO A 451 -48.76 8.48 -35.94
C PRO A 451 -48.03 8.42 -34.59
N ARG A 452 -48.78 8.45 -33.48
CA ARG A 452 -48.21 8.38 -32.11
C ARG A 452 -47.37 7.12 -31.92
N ARG A 453 -47.86 5.95 -32.37
CA ARG A 453 -47.17 4.65 -32.27
C ARG A 453 -45.88 4.53 -33.09
N ILE A 454 -45.64 5.45 -34.02
CA ILE A 454 -44.38 5.50 -34.77
C ILE A 454 -43.38 6.35 -33.98
N ALA A 455 -43.78 7.53 -33.52
CA ALA A 455 -42.97 8.35 -32.61
C ALA A 455 -42.59 7.59 -31.31
N ASP A 456 -43.54 6.84 -30.71
CA ASP A 456 -43.30 5.99 -29.53
C ASP A 456 -42.19 4.92 -29.75
N LEU A 457 -41.94 4.53 -31.01
CA LEU A 457 -40.90 3.58 -31.41
C LEU A 457 -39.59 4.27 -31.81
N GLU A 458 -39.66 5.47 -32.40
CA GLU A 458 -38.51 6.30 -32.74
C GLU A 458 -37.84 6.84 -31.46
N ASP A 459 -38.59 7.43 -30.54
CA ASP A 459 -38.12 7.79 -29.18
C ASP A 459 -37.57 6.57 -28.42
N GLY A 460 -38.17 5.40 -28.65
CA GLY A 460 -37.74 4.12 -28.08
C GLY A 460 -36.37 3.66 -28.62
N LEU A 461 -36.08 3.93 -29.89
CA LEU A 461 -34.81 3.61 -30.54
C LEU A 461 -33.71 4.59 -30.08
N ASP A 462 -33.98 5.90 -30.12
CA ASP A 462 -33.06 6.93 -29.62
C ASP A 462 -32.68 6.69 -28.14
N ALA A 463 -33.65 6.27 -27.32
CA ALA A 463 -33.42 5.90 -25.92
C ALA A 463 -32.61 4.61 -25.72
N VAL A 464 -32.47 3.76 -26.75
CA VAL A 464 -31.58 2.59 -26.77
C VAL A 464 -30.20 2.98 -27.30
N GLU A 465 -30.10 3.71 -28.41
CA GLU A 465 -28.82 4.17 -28.97
C GLU A 465 -28.05 5.06 -27.97
N ASN A 466 -28.74 5.98 -27.29
CA ASN A 466 -28.16 6.83 -26.25
C ASN A 466 -27.65 6.00 -25.04
N LYS A 467 -28.34 4.91 -24.66
CA LYS A 467 -27.86 3.98 -23.62
C LYS A 467 -26.65 3.17 -24.10
N THR A 468 -26.65 2.71 -25.34
CA THR A 468 -25.52 2.00 -25.96
C THR A 468 -24.29 2.91 -25.99
N SER A 469 -24.41 4.13 -26.48
CA SER A 469 -23.34 5.14 -26.49
C SER A 469 -22.83 5.48 -25.08
N GLN A 470 -23.70 5.55 -24.07
CA GLN A 470 -23.28 5.72 -22.67
C GLN A 470 -22.54 4.49 -22.11
N ILE A 471 -22.91 3.27 -22.54
CA ILE A 471 -22.22 2.03 -22.16
C ILE A 471 -20.86 1.94 -22.86
N GLU A 472 -20.78 2.28 -24.15
CA GLU A 472 -19.53 2.38 -24.92
C GLU A 472 -18.59 3.44 -24.33
N THR A 473 -19.10 4.61 -23.96
CA THR A 473 -18.32 5.67 -23.29
C THR A 473 -17.79 5.19 -21.92
N ARG A 474 -18.58 4.41 -21.18
CA ARG A 474 -18.13 3.80 -19.91
C ARG A 474 -17.08 2.71 -20.13
N LEU A 475 -17.26 1.84 -21.11
CA LEU A 475 -16.26 0.84 -21.51
C LEU A 475 -14.95 1.51 -21.96
N ALA A 476 -15.02 2.58 -22.75
CA ALA A 476 -13.87 3.39 -23.11
C ALA A 476 -13.17 4.00 -21.89
N SER A 477 -13.92 4.44 -20.86
CA SER A 477 -13.31 4.93 -19.61
C SER A 477 -12.64 3.84 -18.77
N PHE A 478 -13.15 2.60 -18.80
CA PHE A 478 -12.49 1.44 -18.18
C PHE A 478 -11.26 0.97 -18.97
N ASN A 479 -11.25 1.13 -20.29
CA ASN A 479 -10.12 0.80 -21.15
C ASN A 479 -8.96 1.83 -21.06
N ASN A 480 -9.12 2.93 -20.29
CA ASN A 480 -8.17 4.05 -20.27
C ASN A 480 -7.35 4.18 -18.96
N THR A 481 -7.36 3.17 -18.08
CA THR A 481 -6.36 3.05 -17.02
C THR A 481 -5.16 2.27 -17.55
N ALA A 482 -4.05 2.97 -17.81
CA ALA A 482 -2.85 2.37 -18.38
C ALA A 482 -2.37 1.15 -17.56
N VAL A 483 -2.06 0.04 -18.23
CA VAL A 483 -1.59 -1.20 -17.59
C VAL A 483 -0.21 -0.94 -16.99
N GLY A 484 -0.05 -1.25 -15.70
CA GLY A 484 1.12 -0.86 -14.92
C GLY A 484 1.00 0.49 -14.20
N SER A 485 -0.20 1.06 -14.10
CA SER A 485 -0.47 2.25 -13.26
C SER A 485 -0.97 1.88 -11.86
N ALA A 486 -0.94 2.80 -10.90
CA ALA A 486 -1.41 2.55 -9.54
C ALA A 486 -2.86 2.05 -9.45
N THR A 487 -3.73 2.46 -10.39
CA THR A 487 -5.13 2.03 -10.47
C THR A 487 -5.36 0.80 -11.34
N ASN A 488 -4.41 0.44 -12.21
CA ASN A 488 -4.42 -0.80 -13.01
C ASN A 488 -3.03 -1.46 -13.03
N PRO A 489 -2.54 -1.99 -11.89
CA PRO A 489 -1.20 -2.52 -11.77
C PRO A 489 -1.07 -3.89 -12.45
N ALA A 490 0.04 -4.12 -13.15
CA ALA A 490 0.30 -5.36 -13.89
C ALA A 490 0.92 -6.45 -13.00
N VAL A 491 1.06 -7.69 -13.51
CA VAL A 491 1.73 -8.77 -12.75
C VAL A 491 3.26 -8.76 -12.90
N SER A 492 3.79 -8.23 -14.00
CA SER A 492 5.23 -8.09 -14.27
C SER A 492 5.48 -7.04 -15.36
N CYS A 493 6.71 -6.54 -15.49
CA CYS A 493 7.09 -5.68 -16.62
C CYS A 493 6.94 -6.41 -17.97
N LYS A 494 7.15 -7.73 -18.00
CA LYS A 494 6.93 -8.57 -19.19
C LYS A 494 5.47 -8.56 -19.62
N HIS A 495 4.53 -8.66 -18.68
CA HIS A 495 3.10 -8.52 -18.97
C HIS A 495 2.77 -7.13 -19.56
N ILE A 496 3.39 -6.05 -19.06
CA ILE A 496 3.21 -4.71 -19.65
C ILE A 496 3.76 -4.69 -21.09
N LYS A 497 4.99 -5.17 -21.30
CA LYS A 497 5.63 -5.20 -22.62
C LYS A 497 4.86 -6.00 -23.67
N ASP A 498 4.17 -7.05 -23.26
CA ASP A 498 3.36 -7.90 -24.15
C ASP A 498 1.97 -7.32 -24.50
N HIS A 499 1.48 -6.34 -23.75
CA HIS A 499 0.11 -5.81 -23.88
C HIS A 499 0.01 -4.29 -24.09
N VAL A 500 1.12 -3.55 -23.99
CA VAL A 500 1.19 -2.10 -24.17
C VAL A 500 2.19 -1.77 -25.27
N ASP A 501 1.67 -1.55 -26.47
CA ASP A 501 2.46 -1.07 -27.62
C ASP A 501 3.21 0.21 -27.25
N GLY A 502 4.51 0.24 -27.54
CA GLY A 502 5.36 1.40 -27.27
C GLY A 502 5.74 1.63 -25.80
N ALA A 503 5.51 0.68 -24.88
CA ALA A 503 5.99 0.81 -23.49
C ALA A 503 7.51 1.06 -23.43
N GLU A 504 7.90 2.13 -22.71
CA GLU A 504 9.26 2.65 -22.55
C GLU A 504 9.86 2.25 -21.19
N ASP A 505 11.16 2.47 -20.97
CA ASP A 505 11.78 2.20 -19.66
C ASP A 505 11.30 3.22 -18.61
N GLY A 506 10.95 2.78 -17.40
CA GLY A 506 10.43 3.69 -16.37
C GLY A 506 9.84 3.00 -15.15
N LEU A 507 9.23 3.78 -14.26
CA LEU A 507 8.51 3.28 -13.08
C LEU A 507 7.11 2.81 -13.46
N TYR A 508 6.75 1.62 -12.99
CA TYR A 508 5.43 1.02 -13.15
C TYR A 508 4.99 0.37 -11.84
N HIS A 509 3.68 0.38 -11.60
CA HIS A 509 3.06 -0.32 -10.48
C HIS A 509 2.72 -1.76 -10.85
N LEU A 510 3.21 -2.69 -10.06
CA LEU A 510 2.93 -4.12 -10.16
C LEU A 510 2.10 -4.61 -8.98
N ARG A 511 1.47 -5.78 -9.14
CA ARG A 511 0.67 -6.45 -8.10
C ARG A 511 1.14 -7.90 -7.96
N SER A 512 1.54 -8.29 -6.75
CA SER A 512 1.86 -9.68 -6.42
C SER A 512 0.59 -10.56 -6.38
N PRO A 513 0.71 -11.90 -6.45
CA PRO A 513 -0.43 -12.81 -6.30
C PRO A 513 -1.18 -12.65 -4.97
N GLY A 514 -0.51 -12.18 -3.92
CA GLY A 514 -1.11 -11.83 -2.63
C GLY A 514 -1.86 -10.49 -2.60
N GLY A 515 -1.96 -9.79 -3.73
CA GLY A 515 -2.67 -8.51 -3.87
C GLY A 515 -1.87 -7.27 -3.46
N VAL A 516 -0.63 -7.42 -2.99
CA VAL A 516 0.24 -6.28 -2.63
C VAL A 516 0.62 -5.54 -3.91
N VAL A 517 0.28 -4.25 -3.96
CA VAL A 517 0.70 -3.34 -5.03
C VAL A 517 2.00 -2.65 -4.61
N TYR A 518 2.98 -2.64 -5.52
CA TYR A 518 4.30 -2.03 -5.30
C TYR A 518 4.78 -1.37 -6.60
N GLU A 519 5.54 -0.29 -6.49
CA GLU A 519 6.19 0.35 -7.64
C GLU A 519 7.56 -0.30 -7.90
N THR A 520 7.92 -0.48 -9.17
CA THR A 520 9.29 -0.84 -9.55
C THR A 520 9.68 -0.31 -10.94
N TYR A 521 10.98 -0.35 -11.26
CA TYR A 521 11.49 0.03 -12.57
C TYR A 521 11.39 -1.15 -13.55
N CYS A 522 10.89 -0.86 -14.75
CA CYS A 522 10.91 -1.74 -15.89
C CYS A 522 11.95 -1.29 -16.91
N ASP A 523 12.80 -2.22 -17.39
CA ASP A 523 13.49 -2.04 -18.66
C ASP A 523 12.66 -2.68 -19.78
N MET A 524 12.25 -1.85 -20.74
CA MET A 524 11.40 -2.21 -21.86
C MET A 524 12.17 -2.31 -23.18
N THR A 525 13.50 -2.43 -23.13
CA THR A 525 14.39 -2.30 -24.30
C THR A 525 15.36 -3.48 -24.46
N ILE A 526 16.13 -3.82 -23.41
CA ILE A 526 17.28 -4.74 -23.50
C ILE A 526 16.79 -6.14 -23.83
N GLY A 527 17.37 -6.76 -24.87
CA GLY A 527 16.99 -8.12 -25.31
C GLY A 527 15.50 -8.29 -25.65
N GLY A 528 14.80 -7.20 -26.00
CA GLY A 528 13.34 -7.16 -26.25
C GLY A 528 12.51 -6.51 -25.13
N GLY A 529 13.11 -6.25 -23.97
CA GLY A 529 12.46 -5.62 -22.82
C GLY A 529 11.58 -6.56 -21.99
N GLY A 530 10.80 -5.96 -21.08
CA GLY A 530 9.95 -6.65 -20.13
C GLY A 530 10.65 -7.03 -18.83
N TRP A 531 11.86 -6.52 -18.58
CA TRP A 531 12.63 -6.82 -17.37
C TRP A 531 12.10 -6.04 -16.18
N THR A 532 11.86 -6.74 -15.08
CA THR A 532 11.38 -6.19 -13.81
C THR A 532 12.52 -6.09 -12.82
N LEU A 533 12.87 -4.89 -12.34
CA LEU A 533 13.80 -4.75 -11.21
C LEU A 533 13.17 -5.37 -9.96
N VAL A 534 13.88 -6.28 -9.29
CA VAL A 534 13.36 -7.02 -8.12
C VAL A 534 14.21 -6.85 -6.87
N SER A 535 15.51 -6.66 -7.02
CA SER A 535 16.42 -6.35 -5.91
C SER A 535 17.67 -5.59 -6.36
N SER A 536 18.39 -5.03 -5.40
CA SER A 536 19.81 -4.66 -5.53
C SER A 536 20.57 -5.12 -4.29
N VAL A 537 21.84 -5.46 -4.48
CA VAL A 537 22.82 -5.61 -3.40
C VAL A 537 23.67 -4.34 -3.41
N HIS A 538 23.70 -3.63 -2.29
CA HIS A 538 24.49 -2.42 -2.05
C HIS A 538 25.49 -2.68 -0.91
N GLU A 539 26.59 -1.92 -0.90
CA GLU A 539 27.63 -1.96 0.13
C GLU A 539 27.76 -0.54 0.69
N ASP A 540 27.38 -0.34 1.96
CA ASP A 540 27.30 1.00 2.59
C ASP A 540 28.50 1.32 3.49
N ASP A 541 29.07 0.32 4.18
CA ASP A 541 30.36 0.42 4.86
C ASP A 541 31.09 -0.93 4.87
N ILE A 542 31.90 -1.13 3.82
CA ILE A 542 32.82 -2.27 3.65
C ILE A 542 33.82 -2.50 4.81
N TYR A 543 34.00 -1.55 5.73
CA TYR A 543 34.78 -1.73 6.96
C TYR A 543 33.93 -2.22 8.14
N GLY A 544 32.63 -1.93 8.11
CA GLY A 544 31.61 -2.75 8.74
C GLY A 544 31.70 -4.18 8.19
N LYS A 545 31.44 -5.16 9.05
CA LYS A 545 31.57 -6.58 8.68
C LYS A 545 30.46 -7.41 9.31
N CYS A 546 29.41 -7.65 8.54
CA CYS A 546 28.11 -8.14 9.00
C CYS A 546 27.47 -7.20 10.03
N THR A 547 27.43 -5.91 9.69
CA THR A 547 26.84 -4.80 10.45
C THR A 547 25.51 -4.36 9.83
N ALA A 548 24.83 -3.38 10.43
CA ALA A 548 23.64 -2.81 9.83
C ALA A 548 23.96 -2.15 8.48
N GLY A 549 23.31 -2.67 7.43
CA GLY A 549 23.69 -2.47 6.03
C GLY A 549 23.77 -3.81 5.30
N ASP A 550 24.45 -4.80 5.90
CA ASP A 550 24.76 -6.13 5.35
C ASP A 550 23.55 -7.09 5.27
N ARG A 551 22.48 -6.72 4.55
CA ARG A 551 21.22 -7.49 4.53
C ARG A 551 21.29 -8.74 3.68
N TRP A 552 22.18 -8.81 2.70
CA TRP A 552 22.38 -9.99 1.84
C TRP A 552 23.41 -10.98 2.39
N SER A 553 23.96 -10.73 3.58
CA SER A 553 24.80 -11.64 4.34
C SER A 553 24.26 -11.77 5.77
N SER A 554 24.61 -10.87 6.69
CA SER A 554 23.88 -10.70 7.95
C SER A 554 24.13 -9.37 8.63
N THR A 555 23.09 -8.76 9.20
CA THR A 555 23.20 -7.53 9.98
C THR A 555 23.50 -7.76 11.48
N ARG A 556 23.81 -9.01 11.86
CA ARG A 556 23.86 -9.49 13.27
C ARG A 556 25.28 -9.87 13.75
N GLY A 557 26.32 -9.36 13.09
CA GLY A 557 27.72 -9.70 13.32
C GLY A 557 28.09 -11.08 12.79
N SER A 558 29.39 -11.37 12.68
CA SER A 558 29.80 -12.68 12.18
C SER A 558 29.62 -13.79 13.22
N THR A 559 28.69 -14.73 12.99
CA THR A 559 28.27 -15.71 14.00
C THR A 559 27.82 -17.06 13.44
N THR A 560 28.25 -18.15 14.07
CA THR A 560 27.80 -19.52 13.78
C THR A 560 26.38 -19.83 14.27
N ASN A 561 25.78 -18.96 15.09
CA ASN A 561 24.47 -19.21 15.70
C ASN A 561 23.31 -19.03 14.71
N TYR A 562 23.53 -18.25 13.65
CA TYR A 562 22.59 -18.02 12.55
C TYR A 562 23.31 -18.34 11.23
N PRO A 563 23.55 -19.64 10.90
CA PRO A 563 24.42 -20.03 9.80
C PRO A 563 23.88 -19.65 8.41
N GLU A 564 22.60 -19.31 8.27
CA GLU A 564 21.98 -18.69 7.08
C GLU A 564 22.05 -17.15 7.06
N GLY A 565 22.55 -16.54 8.13
CA GLY A 565 22.52 -15.09 8.36
C GLY A 565 21.12 -14.50 8.39
N ASP A 566 20.92 -13.37 7.73
CA ASP A 566 19.59 -12.73 7.67
C ASP A 566 18.64 -13.47 6.70
N GLY A 567 19.15 -14.43 5.92
CA GLY A 567 18.37 -15.30 5.05
C GLY A 567 17.63 -14.58 3.91
N ASN A 568 17.95 -13.31 3.62
CA ASN A 568 17.16 -12.46 2.73
C ASN A 568 17.08 -12.96 1.28
N TRP A 569 18.02 -13.80 0.84
CA TRP A 569 17.94 -14.53 -0.43
C TRP A 569 16.80 -15.56 -0.51
N ALA A 570 16.36 -16.11 0.62
CA ALA A 570 15.43 -17.25 0.73
C ALA A 570 14.19 -16.98 1.62
N ASN A 571 13.98 -15.73 2.06
CA ASN A 571 12.84 -15.29 2.88
C ASN A 571 11.90 -14.32 2.13
N HIS A 572 10.79 -13.93 2.77
CA HIS A 572 9.79 -13.01 2.21
C HIS A 572 9.98 -11.52 2.62
N ASN A 573 11.08 -11.17 3.27
CA ASN A 573 11.35 -9.78 3.69
C ASN A 573 11.47 -8.87 2.47
N THR A 574 11.14 -7.59 2.64
CA THR A 574 11.26 -6.55 1.60
C THR A 574 11.74 -5.25 2.22
N PHE A 575 12.65 -4.55 1.54
CA PHE A 575 13.34 -3.35 2.03
C PHE A 575 13.75 -2.43 0.86
N GLY A 576 14.09 -1.18 1.21
CA GLY A 576 14.47 -0.14 0.26
C GLY A 576 13.35 0.36 -0.65
N SER A 577 13.74 1.17 -1.63
CA SER A 577 12.85 1.65 -2.70
C SER A 577 13.62 1.83 -3.99
N VAL A 578 12.95 1.67 -5.14
CA VAL A 578 13.61 1.71 -6.45
C VAL A 578 14.37 3.01 -6.76
N PRO A 579 13.93 4.21 -6.34
CA PRO A 579 14.73 5.43 -6.51
C PRO A 579 16.03 5.47 -5.71
N LEU A 580 16.22 4.57 -4.74
CA LEU A 580 17.36 4.50 -3.81
C LEU A 580 18.15 3.18 -3.92
N ALA A 581 17.92 2.35 -4.94
CA ALA A 581 18.54 1.03 -5.12
C ALA A 581 20.08 1.06 -5.37
N THR A 582 20.67 2.25 -5.33
CA THR A 582 22.11 2.57 -5.47
C THR A 582 22.63 3.40 -4.28
N ASN A 583 21.84 3.54 -3.22
CA ASN A 583 22.15 4.26 -1.99
C ASN A 583 21.94 3.36 -0.76
N ASP A 584 21.08 2.35 -0.90
CA ASP A 584 20.77 1.31 0.07
C ASP A 584 20.26 0.06 -0.70
N ASP A 585 20.11 -1.07 -0.01
CA ASP A 585 19.56 -2.29 -0.62
C ASP A 585 18.12 -2.14 -1.05
N LEU A 586 17.77 -2.75 -2.18
CA LEU A 586 16.39 -2.98 -2.59
C LEU A 586 16.05 -4.47 -2.53
N LYS A 587 14.89 -4.81 -1.99
CA LYS A 587 14.19 -6.08 -2.27
C LYS A 587 12.68 -5.85 -2.27
N ASN A 588 12.03 -6.00 -3.42
CA ASN A 588 10.59 -5.84 -3.56
C ASN A 588 9.86 -7.20 -3.68
N PRO A 589 8.51 -7.26 -3.56
CA PRO A 589 7.78 -8.53 -3.61
C PRO A 589 7.98 -9.35 -4.89
N GLY A 590 8.36 -8.72 -6.01
CA GLY A 590 8.65 -9.40 -7.26
C GLY A 590 9.80 -10.41 -7.16
N TYR A 591 10.74 -10.21 -6.24
CA TYR A 591 11.89 -11.11 -6.00
C TYR A 591 11.46 -12.57 -5.74
N PHE A 592 10.34 -12.75 -5.03
CA PHE A 592 9.81 -14.07 -4.65
C PHE A 592 8.45 -14.39 -5.27
N SER A 593 7.76 -13.42 -5.89
CA SER A 593 6.38 -13.59 -6.37
C SER A 593 6.20 -13.55 -7.89
N ILE A 594 7.25 -13.26 -8.66
CA ILE A 594 7.22 -13.37 -10.13
C ILE A 594 7.71 -14.75 -10.53
N ASP A 595 7.02 -15.38 -11.49
CA ASP A 595 7.51 -16.55 -12.22
C ASP A 595 8.23 -16.04 -13.47
N ALA A 596 9.52 -16.33 -13.57
CA ALA A 596 10.44 -15.78 -14.56
C ALA A 596 11.31 -16.87 -15.20
N SER A 597 11.93 -16.51 -16.31
CA SER A 597 12.76 -17.41 -17.11
C SER A 597 14.25 -17.06 -16.97
N ASP A 598 14.59 -15.78 -17.04
CA ASP A 598 15.97 -15.29 -17.09
C ASP A 598 16.23 -14.18 -16.06
N VAL A 599 17.51 -13.94 -15.76
CA VAL A 599 17.97 -12.77 -14.99
C VAL A 599 18.73 -11.79 -15.87
N MET A 600 18.64 -10.50 -15.54
CA MET A 600 19.55 -9.46 -16.00
C MET A 600 20.19 -8.78 -14.80
N LEU A 601 21.49 -8.49 -14.87
CA LEU A 601 22.24 -7.78 -13.84
C LEU A 601 22.86 -6.50 -14.42
N TRP A 602 22.72 -5.39 -13.69
CA TRP A 602 23.42 -4.12 -13.97
C TRP A 602 24.36 -3.80 -12.81
N HIS A 603 25.56 -3.31 -13.12
CA HIS A 603 26.49 -2.74 -12.13
C HIS A 603 26.43 -1.22 -12.26
N VAL A 604 25.90 -0.55 -11.24
CA VAL A 604 25.57 0.88 -11.28
C VAL A 604 26.33 1.58 -10.14
N PRO A 605 27.11 2.65 -10.41
CA PRO A 605 27.81 3.36 -9.35
C PRO A 605 26.87 3.85 -8.24
N ASN A 606 27.34 3.83 -6.99
CA ASN A 606 26.57 4.32 -5.85
C ASN A 606 26.22 5.82 -6.02
N ASP A 607 25.16 6.26 -5.35
CA ASP A 607 24.57 7.60 -5.46
C ASP A 607 24.10 8.06 -6.86
N THR A 608 24.14 7.18 -7.87
CA THR A 608 23.50 7.44 -9.18
C THR A 608 21.99 7.72 -8.97
N PRO A 609 21.37 8.73 -9.61
CA PRO A 609 19.92 8.90 -9.57
C PRO A 609 19.21 7.92 -10.52
N LEU A 610 17.99 7.49 -10.18
CA LEU A 610 17.17 6.56 -10.97
C LEU A 610 17.12 6.84 -12.49
N SER A 611 17.00 8.11 -12.88
CA SER A 611 16.97 8.56 -14.28
C SER A 611 18.27 8.31 -15.05
N GLN A 612 19.34 7.95 -14.35
CA GLN A 612 20.66 7.65 -14.89
C GLN A 612 21.09 6.19 -14.67
N TYR A 613 20.35 5.34 -13.94
CA TYR A 613 20.74 3.94 -13.69
C TYR A 613 21.20 3.23 -14.96
N LYS A 614 20.39 3.28 -16.01
CA LYS A 614 20.67 2.63 -17.29
C LYS A 614 21.88 3.22 -18.01
N SER A 615 22.11 4.54 -17.95
CA SER A 615 23.20 5.21 -18.67
C SER A 615 24.53 5.20 -17.90
N ALA A 616 24.49 5.17 -16.57
CA ALA A 616 25.64 5.00 -15.69
C ALA A 616 26.13 3.54 -15.64
N ALA A 617 25.20 2.56 -15.69
CA ALA A 617 25.51 1.13 -15.62
C ALA A 617 26.61 0.71 -16.61
N TYR A 618 27.82 0.41 -16.12
CA TYR A 618 28.99 0.14 -16.97
C TYR A 618 29.10 -1.34 -17.36
N LEU A 619 28.51 -2.24 -16.56
CA LEU A 619 28.18 -3.61 -16.95
C LEU A 619 26.65 -3.75 -17.00
N ARG A 620 26.12 -4.29 -18.09
CA ARG A 620 24.72 -4.74 -18.25
C ARG A 620 24.73 -6.05 -19.02
N TYR A 621 24.19 -7.12 -18.45
CA TYR A 621 24.21 -8.45 -19.06
C TYR A 621 23.05 -9.32 -18.56
N TYR A 622 22.64 -10.30 -19.37
CA TYR A 622 21.43 -11.10 -19.12
C TYR A 622 21.57 -12.55 -19.58
N THR A 623 20.86 -13.46 -18.91
CA THR A 623 20.74 -14.86 -19.35
C THR A 623 19.67 -14.97 -20.44
N THR A 624 19.73 -16.04 -21.24
CA THR A 624 18.84 -16.24 -22.40
C THR A 624 18.40 -17.70 -22.56
N ASN A 625 18.45 -18.49 -21.49
CA ASN A 625 18.27 -19.94 -21.54
C ASN A 625 17.12 -20.45 -20.65
N GLY A 626 16.37 -19.55 -20.00
CA GLY A 626 15.19 -19.93 -19.22
C GLY A 626 15.51 -20.71 -17.94
N PHE A 627 16.73 -20.59 -17.40
CA PHE A 627 17.20 -21.45 -16.31
C PHE A 627 16.36 -21.36 -15.03
N LEU A 628 15.72 -20.22 -14.74
CA LEU A 628 14.91 -20.05 -13.54
C LEU A 628 13.71 -21.03 -13.51
N GLN A 629 13.17 -21.40 -14.67
CA GLN A 629 12.08 -22.39 -14.77
C GLN A 629 12.48 -23.77 -14.22
N GLN A 630 13.78 -24.09 -14.20
CA GLN A 630 14.31 -25.35 -13.64
C GLN A 630 14.48 -25.30 -12.12
N TYR A 631 14.39 -24.11 -11.52
CA TYR A 631 14.64 -23.82 -10.11
C TYR A 631 13.50 -23.05 -9.43
N GLY A 632 12.25 -23.27 -9.88
CA GLY A 632 11.05 -22.70 -9.25
C GLY A 632 10.74 -21.24 -9.61
N GLY A 633 11.21 -20.76 -10.77
CA GLY A 633 10.77 -19.51 -11.40
C GLY A 633 11.48 -18.24 -10.95
N ASN A 634 12.23 -18.24 -9.84
CA ASN A 634 12.92 -17.05 -9.33
C ASN A 634 14.07 -17.39 -8.38
N MET A 635 14.87 -16.39 -7.99
CA MET A 635 16.02 -16.58 -7.09
C MET A 635 15.60 -17.00 -5.67
N TYR A 636 14.41 -16.61 -5.19
CA TYR A 636 13.89 -17.10 -3.91
C TYR A 636 13.77 -18.63 -3.91
N SER A 637 13.08 -19.21 -4.90
CA SER A 637 12.96 -20.66 -5.05
C SER A 637 14.33 -21.32 -5.29
N LEU A 638 15.19 -20.70 -6.11
CA LEU A 638 16.54 -21.20 -6.39
C LEU A 638 17.37 -21.34 -5.11
N PHE A 639 17.43 -20.31 -4.26
CA PHE A 639 18.23 -20.38 -3.03
C PHE A 639 17.55 -21.18 -1.93
N LYS A 640 16.23 -21.13 -1.81
CA LYS A 640 15.50 -21.82 -0.75
C LYS A 640 15.40 -23.33 -0.98
N ASP A 641 14.95 -23.73 -2.17
CA ASP A 641 14.50 -25.10 -2.44
C ASP A 641 15.56 -25.93 -3.19
N HIS A 642 16.61 -25.29 -3.75
CA HIS A 642 17.66 -25.97 -4.52
C HIS A 642 19.09 -25.71 -4.03
N PHE A 643 19.46 -24.46 -3.68
CA PHE A 643 20.82 -24.10 -3.29
C PHE A 643 20.87 -23.21 -2.04
N PRO A 644 20.63 -23.78 -0.83
CA PRO A 644 20.69 -23.02 0.42
C PRO A 644 22.03 -22.33 0.65
N ILE A 645 21.95 -21.08 1.10
CA ILE A 645 23.08 -20.26 1.58
C ILE A 645 23.15 -20.47 3.08
N VAL A 646 23.94 -21.46 3.51
CA VAL A 646 24.15 -21.81 4.92
C VAL A 646 25.63 -22.14 5.12
N TYR A 647 26.28 -21.52 6.12
CA TYR A 647 27.66 -21.81 6.49
C TYR A 647 27.88 -23.31 6.78
N ASN A 648 28.95 -23.89 6.23
CA ASN A 648 29.26 -25.32 6.29
C ASN A 648 28.16 -26.24 5.71
N GLY A 649 27.25 -25.69 4.90
CA GLY A 649 26.23 -26.45 4.15
C GLY A 649 26.74 -27.17 2.89
N GLY A 650 28.04 -27.12 2.61
CA GLY A 650 28.68 -27.73 1.44
C GLY A 650 30.15 -27.36 1.29
N THR A 651 30.71 -27.57 0.11
CA THR A 651 32.11 -27.34 -0.28
C THR A 651 32.20 -26.76 -1.70
N THR A 652 33.40 -26.43 -2.17
CA THR A 652 33.63 -26.00 -3.58
C THR A 652 33.15 -27.00 -4.64
N ALA A 653 32.99 -28.28 -4.29
CA ALA A 653 32.40 -29.30 -5.16
C ALA A 653 30.86 -29.20 -5.27
N ASP A 654 30.21 -28.55 -4.31
CA ASP A 654 28.77 -28.36 -4.19
C ASP A 654 28.30 -27.00 -4.74
N ASN A 655 29.16 -26.30 -5.48
CA ASN A 655 28.88 -25.02 -6.11
C ASN A 655 27.68 -25.11 -7.07
N GLY A 656 26.77 -24.15 -6.97
CA GLY A 656 25.56 -24.06 -7.77
C GLY A 656 25.80 -23.60 -9.22
N PRO A 657 24.71 -23.42 -9.99
CA PRO A 657 24.76 -23.37 -11.45
C PRO A 657 25.42 -22.09 -11.96
N ALA A 658 26.35 -22.24 -12.90
CA ALA A 658 26.95 -21.15 -13.67
C ALA A 658 26.24 -21.03 -15.02
N ILE A 659 25.48 -19.94 -15.21
CA ILE A 659 24.64 -19.69 -16.38
C ILE A 659 25.35 -18.75 -17.35
N PRO A 660 25.46 -19.07 -18.66
CA PRO A 660 26.05 -18.15 -19.65
C PRO A 660 25.26 -16.84 -19.76
N ILE A 661 25.97 -15.72 -19.96
CA ILE A 661 25.37 -14.38 -20.12
C ILE A 661 25.62 -13.80 -21.51
N THR A 662 24.66 -13.00 -21.98
CA THR A 662 24.79 -12.10 -23.12
C THR A 662 25.12 -10.70 -22.60
N TRP A 663 26.20 -10.10 -23.11
CA TRP A 663 26.54 -8.71 -22.83
C TRP A 663 25.66 -7.77 -23.64
N ASP A 664 24.98 -6.85 -22.96
CA ASP A 664 24.36 -5.67 -23.56
C ASP A 664 25.30 -4.45 -23.48
N ARG A 665 26.00 -4.30 -22.34
CA ARG A 665 27.10 -3.34 -22.17
C ARG A 665 28.20 -3.93 -21.29
N GLY A 666 29.45 -3.72 -21.69
CA GLY A 666 30.63 -4.28 -21.01
C GLY A 666 31.26 -5.41 -21.82
N SER A 667 32.14 -6.19 -21.19
CA SER A 667 32.77 -7.36 -21.80
C SER A 667 33.41 -8.27 -20.75
N ASN A 668 33.75 -9.50 -21.13
CA ASN A 668 34.56 -10.41 -20.31
C ASN A 668 35.85 -9.75 -19.82
N GLY A 669 36.55 -9.03 -20.69
CA GLY A 669 37.81 -8.35 -20.36
C GLY A 669 37.62 -7.25 -19.32
N LEU A 670 36.58 -6.41 -19.49
CA LEU A 670 36.23 -5.37 -18.52
C LEU A 670 35.84 -5.98 -17.16
N ARG A 671 35.11 -7.10 -17.14
CA ARG A 671 34.79 -7.81 -15.89
C ARG A 671 36.04 -8.30 -15.18
N THR A 672 36.97 -8.93 -15.89
CA THR A 672 38.24 -9.39 -15.31
C THR A 672 39.17 -8.26 -14.87
N SER A 673 39.04 -7.04 -15.43
CA SER A 673 39.81 -5.87 -14.98
C SER A 673 39.18 -5.09 -13.82
N LEU A 674 38.09 -5.59 -13.23
CA LEU A 674 37.41 -4.94 -12.09
C LEU A 674 37.50 -5.77 -10.80
N ILE A 675 37.54 -7.09 -10.91
CA ILE A 675 37.79 -8.02 -9.80
C ILE A 675 39.26 -8.01 -9.37
N ALA A 676 39.55 -8.63 -8.23
CA ALA A 676 40.89 -8.75 -7.67
C ALA A 676 41.90 -9.45 -8.62
N PRO A 677 43.13 -8.91 -8.80
CA PRO A 677 44.13 -9.48 -9.71
C PRO A 677 44.44 -10.96 -9.46
N ASN A 678 44.63 -11.36 -8.20
CA ASN A 678 44.97 -12.74 -7.85
C ASN A 678 43.79 -13.72 -8.03
N SER A 679 42.56 -13.21 -8.13
CA SER A 679 41.36 -14.02 -8.40
C SER A 679 41.04 -14.17 -9.89
N VAL A 680 41.69 -13.42 -10.79
CA VAL A 680 41.50 -13.56 -12.25
C VAL A 680 41.82 -14.98 -12.77
N PRO A 681 42.86 -15.69 -12.29
CA PRO A 681 43.09 -17.10 -12.65
C PRO A 681 42.06 -18.09 -12.09
N GLU A 682 41.30 -17.72 -11.05
CA GLU A 682 40.31 -18.57 -10.39
C GLU A 682 38.91 -18.50 -11.04
N VAL A 683 38.74 -17.73 -12.11
CA VAL A 683 37.41 -17.47 -12.73
C VAL A 683 37.36 -17.75 -14.23
N THR A 684 36.15 -17.90 -14.75
CA THR A 684 35.85 -17.85 -16.18
C THR A 684 34.79 -16.77 -16.43
N PRO A 685 35.12 -15.64 -17.10
CA PRO A 685 34.16 -14.58 -17.35
C PRO A 685 33.14 -14.96 -18.45
N GLY A 686 31.98 -14.30 -18.44
CA GLY A 686 30.88 -14.57 -19.38
C GLY A 686 29.82 -15.52 -18.82
N PHE A 687 29.68 -15.57 -17.50
CA PHE A 687 28.62 -16.30 -16.79
C PHE A 687 27.99 -15.42 -15.69
N VAL A 688 26.93 -15.90 -15.05
CA VAL A 688 26.56 -15.55 -13.68
C VAL A 688 26.38 -16.86 -12.91
N GLN A 689 26.96 -16.97 -11.72
CA GLN A 689 26.89 -18.20 -10.92
C GLN A 689 26.19 -17.95 -9.58
N PHE A 690 25.41 -18.94 -9.13
CA PHE A 690 24.64 -18.89 -7.90
C PHE A 690 25.17 -19.91 -6.89
N ARG A 691 25.20 -19.54 -5.59
CA ARG A 691 25.64 -20.33 -4.43
C ARG A 691 26.97 -21.04 -4.65
N VAL A 692 28.08 -20.32 -4.49
CA VAL A 692 29.43 -20.92 -4.41
C VAL A 692 29.88 -20.99 -2.96
N PHE A 693 30.80 -21.90 -2.64
CA PHE A 693 31.52 -21.94 -1.36
C PHE A 693 33.00 -21.58 -1.57
N ASN A 694 33.64 -21.03 -0.54
CA ASN A 694 35.09 -20.94 -0.46
C ASN A 694 35.73 -22.18 0.22
N ASN A 695 37.06 -22.18 0.39
CA ASN A 695 37.78 -23.29 1.04
C ASN A 695 37.23 -23.57 2.47
N GLU A 696 36.88 -22.50 3.17
CA GLU A 696 36.36 -22.44 4.53
C GLU A 696 34.89 -22.86 4.66
N ARG A 697 34.22 -23.16 3.53
CA ARG A 697 32.80 -23.56 3.44
C ARG A 697 31.81 -22.46 3.83
N ALA A 698 32.22 -21.20 3.74
CA ALA A 698 31.31 -20.08 3.78
C ALA A 698 30.73 -19.84 2.36
N PRO A 699 29.39 -19.80 2.19
CA PRO A 699 28.76 -19.62 0.89
C PRO A 699 28.61 -18.15 0.49
N LEU A 700 28.97 -17.81 -0.75
CA LEU A 700 28.54 -16.57 -1.40
C LEU A 700 27.33 -16.80 -2.31
N ALA A 701 26.40 -15.84 -2.31
CA ALA A 701 25.11 -15.97 -2.99
C ALA A 701 25.25 -15.91 -4.51
N VAL A 702 25.93 -14.88 -5.04
CA VAL A 702 26.04 -14.63 -6.49
C VAL A 702 27.46 -14.27 -6.88
N CYS A 703 27.98 -14.82 -7.97
CA CYS A 703 29.21 -14.38 -8.63
C CYS A 703 28.85 -13.57 -9.90
N PRO A 704 28.91 -12.22 -9.86
CA PRO A 704 28.47 -11.41 -11.00
C PRO A 704 29.48 -11.49 -12.16
N GLY A 705 28.99 -11.74 -13.38
CA GLY A 705 29.78 -11.69 -14.62
C GLY A 705 30.81 -12.81 -14.82
N VAL A 706 30.95 -13.73 -13.86
CA VAL A 706 31.91 -14.85 -13.89
C VAL A 706 31.32 -16.15 -13.35
N ARG A 707 31.93 -17.26 -13.75
CA ARG A 707 31.92 -18.55 -13.06
C ARG A 707 33.18 -18.62 -12.19
N HIS A 708 33.06 -19.02 -10.93
CA HIS A 708 34.21 -19.28 -10.06
C HIS A 708 34.62 -20.76 -10.16
N ASN A 709 35.92 -21.02 -10.21
CA ASN A 709 36.53 -22.35 -10.35
C ASN A 709 37.60 -22.64 -9.29
N GLY A 710 37.99 -21.64 -8.49
CA GLY A 710 39.00 -21.76 -7.47
C GLY A 710 38.41 -22.07 -6.09
N GLY A 711 39.08 -21.54 -5.07
CA GLY A 711 38.67 -21.69 -3.67
C GLY A 711 38.47 -20.35 -2.95
N ASN A 712 38.97 -19.24 -3.50
CA ASN A 712 38.95 -17.93 -2.87
C ASN A 712 37.83 -17.05 -3.48
N SER A 713 36.58 -17.36 -3.14
CA SER A 713 35.40 -16.77 -3.82
C SER A 713 34.91 -15.46 -3.18
N GLU A 714 35.26 -15.23 -1.92
CA GLU A 714 35.01 -14.04 -1.08
C GLU A 714 35.56 -12.71 -1.64
N HIS A 715 36.50 -12.78 -2.61
CA HIS A 715 37.07 -11.61 -3.29
C HIS A 715 36.36 -11.27 -4.62
N VAL A 716 35.38 -12.09 -5.04
CA VAL A 716 34.79 -12.06 -6.39
C VAL A 716 33.27 -12.00 -6.35
N CYS A 717 32.65 -12.81 -5.50
CA CYS A 717 31.20 -12.98 -5.40
C CYS A 717 30.62 -12.03 -4.33
N ILE A 718 29.29 -12.00 -4.16
CA ILE A 718 28.54 -11.08 -3.28
C ILE A 718 27.38 -11.79 -2.57
N GLY A 719 26.97 -11.25 -1.42
CA GLY A 719 26.00 -11.84 -0.48
C GLY A 719 26.49 -13.17 0.10
N GLY A 720 25.90 -13.66 1.19
CA GLY A 720 26.32 -14.93 1.78
C GLY A 720 25.64 -15.31 3.10
N ALA A 721 26.37 -16.05 3.93
CA ALA A 721 26.00 -16.41 5.29
C ALA A 721 26.61 -15.46 6.34
N ALA A 722 26.15 -15.50 7.59
CA ALA A 722 26.75 -14.75 8.70
C ALA A 722 28.13 -15.23 9.16
N TYR A 723 28.72 -16.31 8.62
CA TYR A 723 29.97 -16.82 9.19
C TYR A 723 31.04 -17.17 8.17
N TRP A 724 32.21 -16.57 8.40
CA TRP A 724 33.41 -16.61 7.58
C TRP A 724 34.62 -16.79 8.52
N PRO A 725 35.17 -18.01 8.68
CA PRO A 725 36.15 -18.27 9.73
C PRO A 725 37.56 -17.74 9.44
N GLU A 726 37.94 -17.50 8.17
CA GLU A 726 39.26 -16.92 7.87
C GLU A 726 39.30 -15.45 8.33
N GLN A 727 40.10 -15.20 9.38
CA GLN A 727 40.27 -13.87 9.99
C GLN A 727 38.93 -13.20 10.37
N ALA A 728 37.96 -14.00 10.83
CA ALA A 728 36.64 -13.55 11.27
C ALA A 728 36.71 -12.29 12.15
N PRO A 729 35.95 -11.21 11.87
CA PRO A 729 34.86 -11.12 10.89
C PRO A 729 35.27 -10.62 9.49
N ARG A 730 36.56 -10.53 9.13
CA ARG A 730 37.08 -9.77 7.96
C ARG A 730 36.43 -10.04 6.59
N GLN A 731 35.79 -11.19 6.39
CA GLN A 731 35.11 -11.57 5.13
C GLN A 731 33.57 -11.55 5.22
N CYS A 732 33.01 -11.22 6.38
CA CYS A 732 31.57 -11.13 6.59
C CYS A 732 31.07 -9.77 6.10
N GLY A 733 30.07 -9.75 5.23
CA GLY A 733 29.47 -8.55 4.67
C GLY A 733 28.99 -8.77 3.23
N ASP A 734 28.26 -7.83 2.67
CA ASP A 734 27.56 -8.02 1.40
C ASP A 734 28.50 -8.03 0.19
N PHE A 735 29.57 -7.22 0.21
CA PHE A 735 30.71 -7.36 -0.70
C PHE A 735 31.87 -8.17 -0.10
N SER A 736 31.64 -8.83 1.03
CA SER A 736 32.49 -9.83 1.70
C SER A 736 33.92 -9.35 1.96
N SER A 737 34.91 -9.77 1.16
CA SER A 737 36.31 -9.31 1.27
C SER A 737 36.90 -8.89 -0.07
N LYS A 738 36.09 -8.22 -0.91
CA LYS A 738 36.59 -7.44 -2.05
C LYS A 738 37.59 -6.33 -1.65
N ASP A 739 37.76 -6.04 -0.35
CA ASP A 739 38.72 -5.10 0.24
C ASP A 739 39.95 -5.76 0.92
N TRP A 740 40.17 -7.07 0.74
CA TRP A 740 41.13 -7.84 1.54
C TRP A 740 42.55 -7.26 1.67
N ASP A 741 43.12 -6.75 0.58
CA ASP A 741 44.42 -6.05 0.52
C ASP A 741 44.25 -4.52 0.42
N GLY A 742 43.23 -4.01 1.12
CA GLY A 742 42.85 -2.60 1.22
C GLY A 742 41.70 -2.20 0.31
N TYR A 743 40.89 -1.25 0.76
CA TYR A 743 39.74 -0.72 0.03
C TYR A 743 40.12 -0.16 -1.35
N GLY A 744 39.57 -0.78 -2.41
CA GLY A 744 39.68 -0.30 -3.79
C GLY A 744 41.10 -0.22 -4.36
N THR A 745 42.09 -0.83 -3.70
CA THR A 745 43.52 -0.77 -4.06
C THR A 745 43.84 -1.49 -5.37
N HIS A 746 42.91 -2.32 -5.86
CA HIS A 746 43.06 -3.19 -7.04
C HIS A 746 44.38 -3.97 -7.07
N THR A 747 44.86 -4.36 -5.89
CA THR A 747 46.14 -5.02 -5.66
C THR A 747 45.88 -6.36 -4.98
N ASP A 748 46.68 -7.37 -5.33
CA ASP A 748 46.59 -8.75 -4.82
C ASP A 748 45.15 -9.32 -4.79
N ARG A 749 44.53 -9.46 -3.61
CA ARG A 749 43.15 -9.97 -3.44
C ARG A 749 42.07 -8.87 -3.33
N SER A 750 42.42 -7.59 -3.42
CA SER A 750 41.45 -6.49 -3.48
C SER A 750 40.93 -6.22 -4.89
N SER A 751 39.62 -6.06 -5.01
CA SER A 751 38.95 -5.59 -6.23
C SER A 751 39.20 -4.10 -6.47
N SER A 752 38.82 -3.63 -7.67
CA SER A 752 38.89 -2.22 -8.03
C SER A 752 37.93 -1.35 -7.22
N ARG A 753 38.26 -0.07 -7.01
CA ARG A 753 37.37 0.88 -6.33
C ARG A 753 36.00 0.99 -7.01
N LEU A 754 35.94 0.92 -8.34
CA LEU A 754 34.67 0.99 -9.08
C LEU A 754 33.76 -0.22 -8.80
N GLU A 755 34.32 -1.41 -8.59
CA GLU A 755 33.55 -2.60 -8.16
C GLU A 755 32.91 -2.38 -6.78
N LEU A 756 33.65 -1.78 -5.84
CA LEU A 756 33.20 -1.56 -4.46
C LEU A 756 32.19 -0.41 -4.35
N GLU A 757 32.35 0.64 -5.16
CA GLU A 757 31.44 1.81 -5.20
C GLU A 757 30.30 1.62 -6.22
N SER A 758 29.77 0.41 -6.38
CA SER A 758 28.67 0.11 -7.32
C SER A 758 27.71 -0.98 -6.85
N ALA A 759 26.46 -0.61 -6.60
CA ALA A 759 25.37 -1.55 -6.40
C ALA A 759 25.14 -2.47 -7.61
N VAL A 760 24.77 -3.73 -7.33
CA VAL A 760 24.40 -4.73 -8.34
C VAL A 760 22.89 -4.87 -8.36
N LEU A 761 22.24 -4.35 -9.40
CA LEU A 761 20.79 -4.40 -9.59
C LEU A 761 20.38 -5.67 -10.34
N PHE A 762 19.37 -6.37 -9.84
CA PHE A 762 18.87 -7.65 -10.33
C PHE A 762 17.46 -7.51 -10.92
N PHE A 763 17.29 -8.03 -12.13
CA PHE A 763 16.02 -7.99 -12.86
C PHE A 763 15.58 -9.39 -13.31
N TYR A 764 14.26 -9.60 -13.40
CA TYR A 764 13.62 -10.82 -13.93
C TYR A 764 12.85 -10.58 -15.22
N ARG A 765 12.69 -11.62 -16.05
CA ARG A 765 11.80 -11.63 -17.23
C ARG A 765 11.29 -13.03 -17.56
#